data_AF-A0A229UGU1-F1
#
_entry.id   AF-A0A229UGU1-F1
#
_cell.length_a   1.000
_cell.length_b   1.000
_cell.length_c   1.000
_cell.angle_alpha   90.00
_cell.angle_beta   90.00
_cell.angle_gamma   90.00
#
_symmetry.space_group_name_H-M   'P 1'
#
loop_
_entity.id
_entity.type
_entity.pdbx_description
1 polymer ?
#
loop_
_entity_poly.entity_id
_entity_poly.type
_entity_poly.pdbx_seq_one_letter_code
_entity_poly.pdbx_strand_id
1 'polypeptide(L)'
;MRLSIRWIIITTGIILLAGISATLYTIRGTNTYPNVNKKHAMLRLEDIGPGGYYSSEESLGQLRAVLDELHQQHIPFQIALIPHWKSMRSDHSWYEKGLDQPGDDPYLNKFIHLLQTAEKQGALIGMHGYTHQYGTEARGDGYQNSAIGREFAVPDAPETDEASFAAEHIEQSLTAFERAGLHPAFWESPHYKSTREQEKVFRSYVGILYQPDFYSLRSFHDLNMYENENALGKETLGSVYVPAPLKYIHDGNSVEQVLTKAADYTGLASLYFHPLLEFSYLEPVQDSDGHTQRRDGLPEYRYKADASSPLQRLTAGMAKEGYRWVALSETVPFSPAHRVVVPPGTQTSQLLIGNFTGKGHADLAIRYTDRIERIPGDYQWPRNRPQAPAQVWLTQDFKPEDRLWVSDLNHDGKDDLVQYRYETGEVLVYYSTGQSWRLPAPYGQLPIGLENVQLYRADAAKPPVFIAQKGDQLMLVSGLTKLNGPDSTMIKLPTGAKWGIGHFQSRWQNDTAVYGRDGTVTIYPNHESEPLGFRSPVTLSVKRQEKDTQMLIMDSNGDGKSDLVFYEPYRGVWQVYLNKGELHFEPMDNAYGPWARGEGRIAVSGDFDGNGKEDIGSFNPDRAALDLSLSFQPSAP
;
A
#
# COMPACT_ATOMS: atom_id res chain seq x y z
N MET A 1 22.93 62.81 0.22
CA MET A 1 23.23 61.72 -0.74
C MET A 1 23.74 60.41 -0.13
N ARG A 2 24.08 60.32 1.17
CA ARG A 2 24.55 59.05 1.79
C ARG A 2 23.45 58.17 2.42
N LEU A 3 22.25 58.71 2.68
CA LEU A 3 21.12 57.92 3.20
C LEU A 3 20.39 57.08 2.14
N SER A 4 20.38 57.49 0.87
CA SER A 4 19.62 56.78 -0.19
C SER A 4 20.30 55.50 -0.67
N ILE A 5 21.63 55.44 -0.65
CA ILE A 5 22.40 54.27 -1.11
C ILE A 5 22.26 53.09 -0.12
N ARG A 6 22.14 53.38 1.19
CA ARG A 6 21.89 52.36 2.22
C ARG A 6 20.54 51.67 2.02
N TRP A 7 19.50 52.40 1.66
CA TRP A 7 18.18 51.83 1.39
C TRP A 7 18.16 50.97 0.14
N ILE A 8 18.84 51.38 -0.95
CA ILE A 8 18.92 50.57 -2.17
C ILE A 8 19.62 49.24 -1.92
N ILE A 9 20.74 49.22 -1.18
CA ILE A 9 21.45 47.97 -0.86
C ILE A 9 20.61 47.03 0.02
N ILE A 10 19.84 47.58 0.97
CA ILE A 10 18.93 46.79 1.82
C ILE A 10 17.80 46.19 0.97
N THR A 11 17.17 46.97 0.08
CA THR A 11 16.08 46.47 -0.76
C THR A 11 16.57 45.44 -1.79
N THR A 12 17.75 45.64 -2.40
CA THR A 12 18.34 44.67 -3.31
C THR A 12 18.77 43.39 -2.59
N GLY A 13 19.28 43.50 -1.35
CA GLY A 13 19.57 42.35 -0.49
C GLY A 13 18.31 41.56 -0.13
N ILE A 14 17.20 42.23 0.18
CA ILE A 14 15.91 41.59 0.50
C ILE A 14 15.30 40.89 -0.72
N ILE A 15 15.41 41.48 -1.93
CA ILE A 15 14.90 40.85 -3.16
C ILE A 15 15.73 39.63 -3.56
N LEU A 16 17.06 39.65 -3.35
CA LEU A 16 17.92 38.49 -3.57
C LEU A 16 17.68 37.38 -2.52
N LEU A 17 17.45 37.73 -1.25
CA LEU A 17 17.04 36.79 -0.21
C LEU A 17 15.64 36.20 -0.44
N ALA A 18 14.71 36.97 -1.00
CA ALA A 18 13.38 36.50 -1.41
C ALA A 18 13.47 35.61 -2.67
N GLY A 19 14.35 35.92 -3.62
CA GLY A 19 14.64 35.08 -4.79
C GLY A 19 15.26 33.74 -4.41
N ILE A 20 16.20 33.72 -3.45
CA ILE A 20 16.79 32.48 -2.90
C ILE A 20 15.75 31.72 -2.05
N SER A 21 14.94 32.41 -1.26
CA SER A 21 13.84 31.79 -0.50
C SER A 21 12.78 31.16 -1.41
N ALA A 22 12.44 31.78 -2.55
CA ALA A 22 11.51 31.22 -3.55
C ALA A 22 12.13 30.06 -4.36
N THR A 23 13.45 30.05 -4.52
CA THR A 23 14.20 28.94 -5.13
C THR A 23 14.32 27.75 -4.18
N LEU A 24 14.41 27.99 -2.86
CA LEU A 24 14.25 26.97 -1.80
C LEU A 24 12.80 26.48 -1.67
N TYR A 25 11.81 27.31 -1.99
CA TYR A 25 10.37 26.98 -1.98
C TYR A 25 9.95 25.98 -3.07
N THR A 26 10.81 25.71 -4.05
CA THR A 26 10.51 24.91 -5.24
C THR A 26 11.46 23.73 -5.47
N ILE A 27 12.26 23.36 -4.46
CA ILE A 27 12.92 22.05 -4.36
C ILE A 27 11.85 21.04 -3.90
N ARG A 28 11.27 20.36 -4.90
CA ARG A 28 10.03 19.58 -4.88
C ARG A 28 10.20 18.20 -4.24
N GLY A 29 9.21 17.79 -3.44
CA GLY A 29 9.11 16.50 -2.75
C GLY A 29 9.59 16.64 -1.30
N THR A 30 8.66 16.66 -0.35
CA THR A 30 9.02 16.73 1.07
C THR A 30 8.33 15.60 1.79
N ASN A 31 9.06 14.59 2.25
CA ASN A 31 8.70 13.94 3.50
C ASN A 31 8.84 15.03 4.59
N THR A 32 7.72 15.65 5.00
CA THR A 32 7.72 16.76 5.97
C THR A 32 7.89 16.30 7.42
N TYR A 33 7.93 14.99 7.64
CA TYR A 33 8.25 14.37 8.92
C TYR A 33 9.57 13.62 8.80
N PRO A 34 10.72 14.27 9.09
CA PRO A 34 11.97 13.53 9.15
C PRO A 34 11.89 12.61 10.37
N ASN A 35 11.60 11.32 10.14
CA ASN A 35 11.92 10.29 11.12
C ASN A 35 13.44 10.13 11.07
N VAL A 36 14.13 10.86 11.94
CA VAL A 36 15.58 10.82 12.09
C VAL A 36 15.97 9.69 13.02
N ASN A 37 17.12 9.07 12.76
CA ASN A 37 17.63 7.93 13.53
C ASN A 37 16.69 6.72 13.53
N LYS A 38 16.06 6.46 12.37
CA LYS A 38 15.12 5.34 12.17
C LYS A 38 15.66 4.00 12.67
N LYS A 39 16.98 3.80 12.50
CA LYS A 39 17.65 2.50 12.66
C LYS A 39 16.90 1.38 11.93
N HIS A 40 16.35 1.71 10.75
CA HIS A 40 15.73 0.76 9.83
C HIS A 40 16.63 0.51 8.64
N ALA A 41 16.79 -0.77 8.30
CA ALA A 41 17.53 -1.23 7.14
C ALA A 41 16.61 -1.98 6.18
N MET A 42 16.84 -1.82 4.88
CA MET A 42 16.12 -2.54 3.83
C MET A 42 17.12 -3.23 2.90
N LEU A 43 16.81 -4.46 2.52
CA LEU A 43 17.65 -5.28 1.65
C LEU A 43 16.89 -5.60 0.36
N ARG A 44 17.40 -5.09 -0.77
CA ARG A 44 16.95 -5.50 -2.11
C ARG A 44 17.95 -6.48 -2.72
N LEU A 45 17.50 -7.66 -3.07
CA LEU A 45 18.24 -8.63 -3.89
C LEU A 45 18.10 -8.22 -5.35
N GLU A 46 19.23 -7.98 -6.03
CA GLU A 46 19.24 -7.43 -7.39
C GLU A 46 19.62 -8.46 -8.46
N ASP A 47 19.30 -8.10 -9.71
CA ASP A 47 19.65 -8.83 -10.93
C ASP A 47 19.18 -10.29 -10.98
N ILE A 48 18.08 -10.61 -10.30
CA ILE A 48 17.49 -11.96 -10.34
C ILE A 48 16.68 -12.10 -11.64
N GLY A 49 16.86 -13.19 -12.37
CA GLY A 49 16.06 -13.49 -13.57
C GLY A 49 16.34 -14.91 -14.08
N PRO A 50 15.60 -15.40 -15.09
CA PRO A 50 15.67 -16.78 -15.56
C PRO A 50 16.91 -17.09 -16.42
N GLY A 51 18.05 -16.45 -16.17
CA GLY A 51 19.28 -16.61 -16.93
C GLY A 51 20.54 -16.18 -16.18
N GLY A 52 21.64 -15.99 -16.92
CA GLY A 52 22.93 -15.62 -16.33
C GLY A 52 23.37 -16.63 -15.27
N TYR A 53 23.69 -16.13 -14.07
CA TYR A 53 24.08 -16.97 -12.92
C TYR A 53 22.97 -17.92 -12.45
N TYR A 54 21.71 -17.66 -12.79
CA TYR A 54 20.57 -18.47 -12.36
C TYR A 54 20.15 -19.53 -13.38
N SER A 55 20.81 -19.61 -14.54
CA SER A 55 20.44 -20.44 -15.71
C SER A 55 20.45 -21.98 -15.52
N SER A 56 20.60 -22.49 -14.30
CA SER A 56 20.68 -23.92 -14.01
C SER A 56 19.87 -24.29 -12.76
N GLU A 57 19.38 -25.53 -12.66
CA GLU A 57 18.71 -26.00 -11.45
C GLU A 57 19.62 -25.96 -10.21
N GLU A 58 20.92 -26.15 -10.39
CA GLU A 58 21.92 -26.01 -9.35
C GLU A 58 21.91 -24.61 -8.74
N SER A 59 22.02 -23.58 -9.59
CA SER A 59 22.00 -22.20 -9.13
C SER A 59 20.65 -21.72 -8.62
N LEU A 60 19.53 -22.30 -9.09
CA LEU A 60 18.22 -22.09 -8.45
C LEU A 60 18.15 -22.71 -7.05
N GLY A 61 18.76 -23.88 -6.86
CA GLY A 61 18.91 -24.51 -5.54
C GLY A 61 19.76 -23.67 -4.58
N GLN A 62 20.83 -23.06 -5.09
CA GLN A 62 21.67 -22.11 -4.35
C GLN A 62 20.93 -20.82 -4.01
N LEU A 63 20.22 -20.22 -4.98
CA LEU A 63 19.38 -19.04 -4.74
C LEU A 63 18.37 -19.31 -3.62
N ARG A 64 17.68 -20.46 -3.68
CA ARG A 64 16.75 -20.86 -2.62
C ARG A 64 17.41 -20.92 -1.24
N ALA A 65 18.63 -21.44 -1.12
CA ALA A 65 19.33 -21.47 0.17
C ALA A 65 19.61 -20.05 0.70
N VAL A 66 19.89 -19.07 -0.18
CA VAL A 66 20.02 -17.66 0.20
C VAL A 66 18.69 -17.08 0.69
N LEU A 67 17.58 -17.37 0.00
CA LEU A 67 16.24 -16.91 0.40
C LEU A 67 15.81 -17.55 1.74
N ASP A 68 16.03 -18.86 1.90
CA ASP A 68 15.74 -19.61 3.12
C ASP A 68 16.51 -19.04 4.32
N GLU A 69 17.79 -18.69 4.14
CA GLU A 69 18.61 -18.08 5.19
C GLU A 69 18.05 -16.74 5.66
N LEU A 70 17.64 -15.87 4.72
CA LEU A 70 17.00 -14.60 5.06
C LEU A 70 15.69 -14.82 5.83
N HIS A 71 14.85 -15.75 5.39
CA HIS A 71 13.62 -16.11 6.09
C HIS A 71 13.90 -16.69 7.49
N GLN A 72 14.88 -17.59 7.63
CA GLN A 72 15.26 -18.19 8.91
C GLN A 72 15.78 -17.13 9.89
N GLN A 73 16.51 -16.13 9.41
CA GLN A 73 16.95 -14.99 10.20
C GLN A 73 15.85 -13.94 10.44
N HIS A 74 14.63 -14.15 9.92
CA HIS A 74 13.52 -13.19 9.97
C HIS A 74 13.90 -11.82 9.41
N ILE A 75 14.67 -11.80 8.32
CA ILE A 75 15.10 -10.58 7.62
C ILE A 75 14.16 -10.36 6.44
N PRO A 76 13.30 -9.33 6.47
CA PRO A 76 12.50 -8.98 5.32
C PRO A 76 13.39 -8.50 4.17
N PHE A 77 13.07 -8.94 2.95
CA PHE A 77 13.81 -8.54 1.76
C PHE A 77 12.89 -8.30 0.57
N GLN A 78 13.44 -7.65 -0.45
CA GLN A 78 12.78 -7.39 -1.72
C GLN A 78 13.60 -7.98 -2.86
N ILE A 79 12.96 -8.35 -3.97
CA ILE A 79 13.63 -8.88 -5.17
C ILE A 79 13.42 -7.90 -6.33
N ALA A 80 14.50 -7.43 -6.93
CA ALA A 80 14.49 -6.76 -8.23
C ALA A 80 14.58 -7.84 -9.32
N LEU A 81 13.45 -8.13 -9.96
CA LEU A 81 13.30 -9.22 -10.92
C LEU A 81 13.40 -8.69 -12.35
N ILE A 82 14.25 -9.31 -13.16
CA ILE A 82 14.31 -9.15 -14.62
C ILE A 82 13.40 -10.23 -15.23
N PRO A 83 12.19 -9.89 -15.70
CA PRO A 83 11.21 -10.90 -16.10
C PRO A 83 11.60 -11.65 -17.37
N HIS A 84 12.35 -11.01 -18.26
CA HIS A 84 12.70 -11.56 -19.55
C HIS A 84 14.21 -11.48 -19.78
N TRP A 85 14.91 -12.58 -19.55
CA TRP A 85 16.36 -12.63 -19.63
C TRP A 85 16.83 -12.82 -21.07
N LYS A 86 17.75 -11.95 -21.51
CA LYS A 86 18.43 -12.06 -22.80
C LYS A 86 19.94 -11.96 -22.62
N SER A 87 20.67 -12.94 -23.13
CA SER A 87 22.14 -12.89 -23.13
C SER A 87 22.74 -13.62 -24.31
N MET A 88 23.78 -13.04 -24.87
CA MET A 88 24.56 -13.63 -25.95
C MET A 88 25.61 -14.60 -25.40
N ARG A 89 25.63 -15.80 -25.97
CA ARG A 89 26.62 -16.84 -25.69
C ARG A 89 27.92 -16.58 -26.46
N SER A 90 28.99 -17.29 -26.10
CA SER A 90 30.30 -17.18 -26.73
C SER A 90 30.31 -17.52 -28.24
N ASP A 91 29.33 -18.30 -28.69
CA ASP A 91 29.14 -18.64 -30.11
C ASP A 91 28.26 -17.63 -30.86
N HIS A 92 27.93 -16.49 -30.24
CA HIS A 92 27.01 -15.45 -30.72
C HIS A 92 25.54 -15.87 -30.84
N SER A 93 25.16 -17.05 -30.33
CA SER A 93 23.75 -17.42 -30.20
C SER A 93 23.11 -16.76 -28.97
N TRP A 94 21.80 -16.54 -29.02
CA TRP A 94 21.05 -15.98 -27.90
C TRP A 94 20.57 -17.06 -26.93
N TYR A 95 20.77 -16.81 -25.64
CA TYR A 95 19.98 -17.39 -24.57
C TYR A 95 18.85 -16.42 -24.23
N GLU A 96 17.62 -16.91 -24.31
CA GLU A 96 16.42 -16.14 -24.04
C GLU A 96 15.43 -16.99 -23.26
N LYS A 97 14.98 -16.48 -22.11
CA LYS A 97 13.89 -17.05 -21.31
C LYS A 97 13.13 -15.91 -20.67
N GLY A 98 11.81 -15.94 -20.76
CA GLY A 98 10.94 -14.95 -20.12
C GLY A 98 9.80 -15.61 -19.37
N LEU A 99 9.36 -15.00 -18.27
CA LEU A 99 8.19 -15.48 -17.52
C LEU A 99 6.90 -15.45 -18.34
N ASP A 100 6.88 -14.63 -19.38
CA ASP A 100 5.79 -14.49 -20.32
C ASP A 100 5.88 -15.47 -21.51
N GLN A 101 6.93 -16.29 -21.60
CA GLN A 101 7.11 -17.21 -22.72
C GLN A 101 6.00 -18.27 -22.77
N PRO A 102 5.36 -18.49 -23.94
CA PRO A 102 4.35 -19.55 -24.07
C PRO A 102 4.98 -20.94 -24.04
N GLY A 103 4.30 -21.89 -23.42
CA GLY A 103 4.70 -23.30 -23.38
C GLY A 103 5.02 -23.80 -21.98
N ASP A 104 5.29 -25.09 -21.87
CA ASP A 104 5.63 -25.76 -20.61
C ASP A 104 7.14 -25.99 -20.55
N ASP A 105 7.89 -25.01 -20.03
CA ASP A 105 9.34 -25.11 -19.81
C ASP A 105 9.61 -25.55 -18.36
N PRO A 106 10.10 -26.78 -18.12
CA PRO A 106 10.26 -27.31 -16.77
C PRO A 106 11.22 -26.51 -15.89
N TYR A 107 12.22 -25.85 -16.48
CA TYR A 107 13.14 -24.99 -15.71
C TYR A 107 12.43 -23.69 -15.32
N LEU A 108 11.71 -23.06 -16.26
CA LEU A 108 11.01 -21.80 -15.99
C LEU A 108 9.94 -21.99 -14.92
N ASN A 109 9.20 -23.10 -14.96
CA ASN A 109 8.21 -23.43 -13.93
C ASN A 109 8.84 -23.54 -12.53
N LYS A 110 10.05 -24.10 -12.41
CA LYS A 110 10.77 -24.18 -11.13
C LYS A 110 11.24 -22.81 -10.66
N PHE A 111 11.71 -21.96 -11.58
CA PHE A 111 12.08 -20.58 -11.27
C PHE A 111 10.88 -19.77 -10.79
N ILE A 112 9.76 -19.83 -11.51
CA ILE A 112 8.49 -19.18 -11.13
C ILE A 112 8.01 -19.69 -9.77
N HIS A 113 8.00 -21.01 -9.56
CA HIS A 113 7.59 -21.61 -8.29
C HIS A 113 8.47 -21.15 -7.12
N LEU A 114 9.78 -21.00 -7.33
CA LEU A 114 10.70 -20.46 -6.32
C LEU A 114 10.33 -19.01 -5.94
N LEU A 115 10.04 -18.16 -6.93
CA LEU A 115 9.63 -16.77 -6.70
C LEU A 115 8.26 -16.69 -6.01
N GLN A 116 7.28 -17.48 -6.44
CA GLN A 116 5.96 -17.57 -5.80
C GLN A 116 6.08 -18.04 -4.34
N THR A 117 6.99 -18.96 -4.06
CA THR A 117 7.26 -19.42 -2.69
C THR A 117 7.85 -18.31 -1.84
N ALA A 118 8.81 -17.55 -2.39
CA ALA A 118 9.38 -16.39 -1.71
C ALA A 118 8.33 -15.32 -1.43
N GLU A 119 7.46 -15.01 -2.40
CA GLU A 119 6.36 -14.04 -2.22
C GLU A 119 5.39 -14.48 -1.11
N LYS A 120 4.99 -15.77 -1.10
CA LYS A 120 4.15 -16.35 -0.05
C LYS A 120 4.81 -16.33 1.34
N GLN A 121 6.13 -16.29 1.39
CA GLN A 121 6.91 -16.20 2.64
C GLN A 121 7.21 -14.75 3.05
N GLY A 122 6.66 -13.76 2.31
CA GLY A 122 6.74 -12.34 2.66
C GLY A 122 7.76 -11.52 1.86
N ALA A 123 8.46 -12.11 0.90
CA ALA A 123 9.33 -11.36 0.00
C ALA A 123 8.49 -10.47 -0.94
N LEU A 124 8.92 -9.22 -1.16
CA LEU A 124 8.27 -8.33 -2.12
C LEU A 124 9.04 -8.31 -3.43
N ILE A 125 8.36 -8.56 -4.55
CA ILE A 125 9.01 -8.65 -5.87
C ILE A 125 8.67 -7.40 -6.67
N GLY A 126 9.68 -6.74 -7.22
CA GLY A 126 9.53 -5.57 -8.08
C GLY A 126 10.08 -5.79 -9.48
N MET A 127 9.58 -4.99 -10.42
CA MET A 127 9.99 -5.02 -11.81
C MET A 127 11.31 -4.26 -11.97
N HIS A 128 12.38 -4.97 -12.32
CA HIS A 128 13.70 -4.41 -12.61
C HIS A 128 13.89 -4.23 -14.13
N GLY A 129 13.05 -3.36 -14.71
CA GLY A 129 12.90 -3.29 -16.16
C GLY A 129 12.08 -4.46 -16.71
N TYR A 130 12.25 -4.75 -18.01
CA TYR A 130 11.67 -5.93 -18.65
C TYR A 130 12.76 -6.92 -19.06
N THR A 131 13.76 -6.44 -19.80
CA THR A 131 14.93 -7.25 -20.18
C THR A 131 16.24 -6.78 -19.59
N HIS A 132 16.28 -5.57 -18.99
CA HIS A 132 17.50 -4.97 -18.43
C HIS A 132 18.61 -4.70 -19.49
N GLN A 133 18.34 -4.95 -20.76
CA GLN A 133 19.27 -4.73 -21.86
C GLN A 133 18.52 -4.18 -23.07
N TYR A 134 19.23 -3.80 -24.11
CA TYR A 134 18.63 -3.27 -25.33
C TYR A 134 19.18 -3.97 -26.57
N GLY A 135 18.27 -4.29 -27.47
CA GLY A 135 18.58 -4.81 -28.80
C GLY A 135 18.56 -6.34 -28.90
N THR A 136 19.03 -6.80 -30.06
CA THR A 136 19.14 -8.23 -30.43
C THR A 136 20.47 -8.53 -31.12
N GLU A 137 21.41 -7.60 -31.08
CA GLU A 137 22.73 -7.72 -31.69
C GLU A 137 23.83 -7.50 -30.65
N ALA A 138 25.02 -8.02 -30.95
CA ALA A 138 26.20 -7.72 -30.14
C ALA A 138 26.50 -6.23 -30.21
N ARG A 139 26.78 -5.62 -29.07
CA ARG A 139 27.06 -4.19 -28.99
C ARG A 139 28.54 -3.95 -28.83
N GLY A 140 29.04 -2.87 -29.44
CA GLY A 140 30.46 -2.49 -29.36
C GLY A 140 30.92 -2.07 -27.95
N ASP A 141 29.98 -1.77 -27.05
CA ASP A 141 30.22 -1.39 -25.65
C ASP A 141 30.17 -2.56 -24.67
N GLY A 142 29.82 -3.77 -25.12
CA GLY A 142 29.68 -4.96 -24.27
C GLY A 142 28.40 -5.02 -23.43
N TYR A 143 27.44 -4.09 -23.64
CA TYR A 143 26.21 -3.96 -22.85
C TYR A 143 24.97 -4.63 -23.49
N GLN A 144 25.17 -5.74 -24.20
CA GLN A 144 24.09 -6.51 -24.86
C GLN A 144 23.38 -7.55 -23.98
N ASN A 145 23.84 -7.78 -22.75
CA ASN A 145 23.32 -8.85 -21.88
C ASN A 145 22.52 -8.28 -20.72
N SER A 146 21.41 -8.93 -20.34
CA SER A 146 20.67 -8.65 -19.09
C SER A 146 21.60 -8.60 -17.88
N ALA A 147 21.21 -7.84 -16.85
CA ALA A 147 21.98 -7.48 -15.65
C ALA A 147 23.24 -6.61 -15.86
N ILE A 148 23.89 -6.67 -17.03
CA ILE A 148 25.08 -5.86 -17.34
C ILE A 148 24.71 -4.66 -18.22
N GLY A 149 23.70 -4.85 -19.07
CA GLY A 149 23.30 -3.92 -20.13
C GLY A 149 22.53 -2.69 -19.65
N ARG A 150 22.04 -1.93 -20.61
CA ARG A 150 21.11 -0.82 -20.37
C ARG A 150 19.87 -1.02 -21.20
N GLU A 151 18.71 -0.88 -20.56
CA GLU A 151 17.42 -0.96 -21.24
C GLU A 151 16.94 0.42 -21.69
N PHE A 152 17.16 1.44 -20.87
CA PHE A 152 16.73 2.82 -21.12
C PHE A 152 17.92 3.76 -21.22
N ALA A 153 17.73 4.89 -21.92
CA ALA A 153 18.76 5.91 -22.12
C ALA A 153 20.09 5.34 -22.63
N VAL A 154 19.98 4.50 -23.65
CA VAL A 154 21.09 3.84 -24.33
C VAL A 154 21.74 4.84 -25.30
N PRO A 155 23.03 5.18 -25.14
CA PRO A 155 23.64 6.33 -25.84
C PRO A 155 23.58 6.32 -27.37
N ASP A 156 23.54 5.15 -28.01
CA ASP A 156 23.51 4.96 -29.46
C ASP A 156 22.14 4.47 -29.98
N ALA A 157 21.12 4.43 -29.12
CA ALA A 157 19.76 4.04 -29.46
C ALA A 157 18.75 5.07 -28.90
N PRO A 158 18.58 6.22 -29.58
CA PRO A 158 17.78 7.35 -29.09
C PRO A 158 16.30 7.01 -28.85
N GLU A 159 15.76 5.98 -29.51
CA GLU A 159 14.41 5.49 -29.26
C GLU A 159 14.21 4.99 -27.81
N THR A 160 15.30 4.61 -27.12
CA THR A 160 15.26 4.16 -25.73
C THR A 160 15.11 5.31 -24.72
N ASP A 161 15.11 6.57 -25.17
CA ASP A 161 14.78 7.74 -24.35
C ASP A 161 13.27 8.07 -24.39
N GLU A 162 12.54 7.51 -25.36
CA GLU A 162 11.15 7.84 -25.62
C GLU A 162 10.21 7.34 -24.52
N ALA A 163 9.14 8.10 -24.29
CA ALA A 163 8.11 7.75 -23.31
C ALA A 163 7.34 6.49 -23.73
N SER A 164 7.11 6.29 -25.04
CA SER A 164 6.45 5.09 -25.57
C SER A 164 7.28 3.83 -25.36
N PHE A 165 8.61 3.93 -25.44
CA PHE A 165 9.50 2.81 -25.15
C PHE A 165 9.38 2.37 -23.70
N ALA A 166 9.36 3.31 -22.75
CA ALA A 166 9.10 3.02 -21.34
C ALA A 166 7.73 2.40 -21.09
N ALA A 167 6.68 2.88 -21.78
CA ALA A 167 5.32 2.36 -21.65
C ALA A 167 5.24 0.90 -22.11
N GLU A 168 5.82 0.58 -23.28
CA GLU A 168 5.87 -0.78 -23.80
C GLU A 168 6.55 -1.75 -22.83
N HIS A 169 7.71 -1.37 -22.29
CA HIS A 169 8.49 -2.27 -21.44
C HIS A 169 7.85 -2.49 -20.06
N ILE A 170 7.23 -1.47 -19.46
CA ILE A 170 6.49 -1.70 -18.20
C ILE A 170 5.24 -2.56 -18.43
N GLU A 171 4.55 -2.42 -19.56
CA GLU A 171 3.42 -3.28 -19.92
C GLU A 171 3.83 -4.74 -20.16
N GLN A 172 4.98 -4.95 -20.81
CA GLN A 172 5.57 -6.28 -20.99
C GLN A 172 5.96 -6.90 -19.64
N SER A 173 6.59 -6.12 -18.77
CA SER A 173 6.96 -6.54 -17.41
C SER A 173 5.73 -6.94 -16.58
N LEU A 174 4.67 -6.12 -16.60
CA LEU A 174 3.39 -6.42 -15.95
C LEU A 174 2.76 -7.71 -16.49
N THR A 175 2.75 -7.89 -17.82
CA THR A 175 2.24 -9.11 -18.47
C THR A 175 3.01 -10.36 -18.03
N ALA A 176 4.33 -10.25 -17.88
CA ALA A 176 5.18 -11.33 -17.41
C ALA A 176 4.91 -11.70 -15.95
N PHE A 177 4.70 -10.71 -15.07
CA PHE A 177 4.29 -10.94 -13.69
C PHE A 177 2.90 -11.60 -13.60
N GLU A 178 1.92 -11.10 -14.35
CA GLU A 178 0.56 -11.66 -14.37
C GLU A 178 0.57 -13.13 -14.81
N ARG A 179 1.28 -13.47 -15.89
CA ARG A 179 1.42 -14.85 -16.37
C ARG A 179 2.11 -15.76 -15.36
N ALA A 180 3.06 -15.22 -14.61
CA ALA A 180 3.76 -15.95 -13.55
C ALA A 180 2.96 -16.05 -12.24
N GLY A 181 1.80 -15.38 -12.13
CA GLY A 181 1.05 -15.29 -10.87
C GLY A 181 1.84 -14.60 -9.76
N LEU A 182 2.60 -13.56 -10.11
CA LEU A 182 3.39 -12.73 -9.19
C LEU A 182 2.78 -11.33 -9.07
N HIS A 183 2.96 -10.67 -7.93
CA HIS A 183 2.37 -9.36 -7.64
C HIS A 183 3.47 -8.28 -7.52
N PRO A 184 3.59 -7.37 -8.50
CA PRO A 184 4.65 -6.36 -8.47
C PRO A 184 4.42 -5.33 -7.37
N ALA A 185 5.42 -5.15 -6.50
CA ALA A 185 5.37 -4.19 -5.38
C ALA A 185 5.97 -2.81 -5.73
N PHE A 186 6.88 -2.75 -6.70
CA PHE A 186 7.55 -1.52 -7.11
C PHE A 186 8.12 -1.63 -8.53
N TRP A 187 8.44 -0.48 -9.12
CA TRP A 187 9.29 -0.38 -10.30
C TRP A 187 10.70 0.08 -9.91
N GLU A 188 11.72 -0.45 -10.57
CA GLU A 188 13.08 0.05 -10.48
C GLU A 188 13.76 -0.02 -11.86
N SER A 189 14.05 1.16 -12.42
CA SER A 189 14.70 1.23 -13.72
C SER A 189 16.12 0.65 -13.66
N PRO A 190 16.51 -0.27 -14.57
CA PRO A 190 17.86 -0.83 -14.67
C PRO A 190 18.97 0.21 -14.47
N HIS A 191 19.80 -0.01 -13.46
CA HIS A 191 20.89 0.89 -13.08
C HIS A 191 20.48 2.36 -12.85
N TYR A 192 19.23 2.56 -12.45
CA TYR A 192 18.56 3.85 -12.35
C TYR A 192 18.66 4.72 -13.62
N LYS A 193 18.70 4.08 -14.79
CA LYS A 193 18.69 4.77 -16.09
C LYS A 193 17.26 4.94 -16.56
N SER A 194 16.85 6.20 -16.69
CA SER A 194 15.59 6.63 -17.29
C SER A 194 15.62 8.13 -17.51
N THR A 195 14.86 8.64 -18.48
CA THR A 195 14.59 10.07 -18.61
C THR A 195 13.49 10.51 -17.64
N ARG A 196 13.35 11.82 -17.38
CA ARG A 196 12.27 12.34 -16.53
C ARG A 196 10.88 12.08 -17.13
N GLU A 197 10.76 12.03 -18.45
CA GLU A 197 9.49 11.69 -19.10
C GLU A 197 9.15 10.21 -18.91
N GLN A 198 10.14 9.32 -19.00
CA GLN A 198 9.95 7.90 -18.70
C GLN A 198 9.57 7.67 -17.23
N GLU A 199 10.17 8.40 -16.27
CA GLU A 199 9.72 8.34 -14.88
C GLU A 199 8.26 8.80 -14.67
N LYS A 200 7.73 9.70 -15.51
CA LYS A 200 6.29 10.02 -15.48
C LYS A 200 5.47 8.85 -15.98
N VAL A 201 5.95 8.15 -17.01
CA VAL A 201 5.30 6.94 -17.52
C VAL A 201 5.28 5.87 -16.45
N PHE A 202 6.42 5.47 -15.87
CA PHE A 202 6.46 4.44 -14.82
C PHE A 202 5.55 4.80 -13.64
N ARG A 203 5.60 6.06 -13.18
CA ARG A 203 4.68 6.54 -12.16
C ARG A 203 3.22 6.48 -12.60
N SER A 204 2.86 6.54 -13.87
CA SER A 204 1.45 6.35 -14.23
C SER A 204 0.97 4.92 -13.98
N TYR A 205 1.85 3.90 -14.05
CA TYR A 205 1.49 2.50 -13.79
C TYR A 205 1.62 2.12 -12.32
N VAL A 206 2.57 2.72 -11.59
CA VAL A 206 2.96 2.29 -10.24
C VAL A 206 3.07 3.47 -9.26
N GLY A 207 2.73 3.24 -7.99
CA GLY A 207 2.86 4.27 -6.95
C GLY A 207 4.24 4.35 -6.31
N ILE A 208 5.02 3.27 -6.34
CA ILE A 208 6.34 3.18 -5.71
C ILE A 208 7.42 2.91 -6.76
N LEU A 209 8.43 3.78 -6.76
CA LEU A 209 9.67 3.59 -7.50
C LEU A 209 10.77 3.32 -6.47
N TYR A 210 11.35 2.12 -6.47
CA TYR A 210 12.45 1.78 -5.55
C TYR A 210 13.78 2.29 -6.12
N GLN A 211 13.88 3.58 -6.40
CA GLN A 211 15.09 4.23 -6.87
C GLN A 211 15.21 5.63 -6.27
N PRO A 212 16.42 6.22 -6.22
CA PRO A 212 16.55 7.63 -5.90
C PRO A 212 15.89 8.50 -6.98
N ASP A 213 15.20 9.55 -6.56
CA ASP A 213 14.82 10.66 -7.42
C ASP A 213 16.02 11.59 -7.62
N PHE A 214 16.70 11.50 -8.76
CA PHE A 214 17.86 12.34 -9.06
C PHE A 214 17.54 13.85 -9.15
N TYR A 215 16.26 14.22 -9.18
CA TYR A 215 15.80 15.61 -9.16
C TYR A 215 15.53 16.12 -7.73
N SER A 216 15.70 15.30 -6.71
CA SER A 216 15.55 15.65 -5.30
C SER A 216 16.77 15.23 -4.49
N LEU A 217 17.56 16.22 -4.03
CA LEU A 217 18.74 15.95 -3.19
C LEU A 217 18.42 15.18 -1.90
N ARG A 218 17.17 15.29 -1.41
CA ARG A 218 16.68 14.56 -0.23
C ARG A 218 16.59 13.07 -0.50
N SER A 219 16.25 12.68 -1.73
CA SER A 219 16.12 11.29 -2.14
C SER A 219 17.45 10.54 -2.11
N PHE A 220 18.60 11.18 -1.90
CA PHE A 220 19.86 10.47 -1.66
C PHE A 220 20.09 10.10 -0.18
N HIS A 221 19.22 10.56 0.72
CA HIS A 221 19.34 10.38 2.17
C HIS A 221 18.12 9.68 2.80
N ASP A 222 16.95 9.76 2.19
CA ASP A 222 15.76 9.07 2.68
C ASP A 222 14.70 8.99 1.58
N LEU A 223 13.61 8.30 1.85
CA LEU A 223 12.44 8.24 0.98
C LEU A 223 11.88 9.65 0.65
N ASN A 224 11.47 9.81 -0.60
CA ASN A 224 10.91 11.04 -1.11
C ASN A 224 9.49 10.81 -1.62
N MET A 225 8.53 11.56 -1.10
CA MET A 225 7.12 11.42 -1.47
C MET A 225 6.61 12.65 -2.20
N TYR A 226 5.82 12.38 -3.24
CA TYR A 226 5.12 13.35 -4.04
C TYR A 226 3.62 13.26 -3.78
N GLU A 227 3.02 14.44 -3.65
CA GLU A 227 1.60 14.66 -3.44
C GLU A 227 0.74 14.35 -4.67
N ASN A 228 -0.55 14.09 -4.45
CA ASN A 228 -1.58 13.98 -5.50
C ASN A 228 -1.97 15.34 -6.12
N GLU A 229 -1.33 16.41 -5.66
CA GLU A 229 -1.35 17.73 -6.24
C GLU A 229 0.06 18.31 -6.19
N ASN A 230 0.61 18.69 -7.34
CA ASN A 230 1.95 19.25 -7.36
C ASN A 230 1.95 20.71 -6.88
N ALA A 231 3.16 21.27 -6.69
CA ALA A 231 3.33 22.65 -6.22
C ALA A 231 2.73 23.75 -7.14
N LEU A 232 2.29 23.40 -8.35
CA LEU A 232 1.61 24.31 -9.29
C LEU A 232 0.08 24.15 -9.26
N GLY A 233 -0.44 23.36 -8.32
CA GLY A 233 -1.87 23.03 -8.21
C GLY A 233 -2.37 22.00 -9.22
N LYS A 234 -1.45 21.41 -10.02
CA LYS A 234 -1.81 20.45 -11.05
C LYS A 234 -1.96 19.06 -10.43
N GLU A 235 -3.01 18.38 -10.87
CA GLU A 235 -3.36 17.04 -10.45
C GLU A 235 -2.29 16.01 -10.79
N THR A 236 -2.00 15.16 -9.82
CA THR A 236 -1.22 13.93 -9.98
C THR A 236 -1.86 12.82 -9.12
N LEU A 237 -1.34 11.59 -9.18
CA LEU A 237 -1.75 10.52 -8.26
C LEU A 237 -0.85 10.43 -7.02
N GLY A 238 0.23 11.21 -6.96
CA GLY A 238 1.32 11.06 -5.99
C GLY A 238 2.26 9.92 -6.35
N SER A 239 3.40 9.83 -5.69
CA SER A 239 4.36 8.72 -5.87
C SER A 239 5.40 8.71 -4.76
N VAL A 240 5.94 7.54 -4.44
CA VAL A 240 7.02 7.37 -3.46
C VAL A 240 8.28 6.90 -4.18
N TYR A 241 9.40 7.59 -3.94
CA TYR A 241 10.73 7.18 -4.33
C TYR A 241 11.46 6.64 -3.11
N VAL A 242 11.91 5.38 -3.18
CA VAL A 242 12.66 4.73 -2.10
C VAL A 242 14.11 4.57 -2.59
N PRO A 243 15.09 5.27 -2.01
CA PRO A 243 16.48 5.13 -2.45
C PRO A 243 17.18 3.96 -1.75
N ALA A 244 18.32 3.55 -2.31
CA ALA A 244 19.29 2.66 -1.65
C ALA A 244 20.58 3.42 -1.29
N PRO A 245 20.56 4.26 -0.25
CA PRO A 245 21.66 5.18 0.05
C PRO A 245 22.93 4.48 0.51
N LEU A 246 22.86 3.29 1.11
CA LEU A 246 24.05 2.52 1.47
C LEU A 246 24.71 1.83 0.26
N LYS A 247 24.04 1.80 -0.89
CA LYS A 247 24.53 1.30 -2.18
C LYS A 247 24.74 -0.22 -2.22
N TYR A 248 25.53 -0.65 -3.22
CA TYR A 248 25.74 -2.02 -3.64
C TYR A 248 26.79 -2.77 -2.81
N ILE A 249 26.48 -4.02 -2.45
CA ILE A 249 27.46 -5.01 -2.00
C ILE A 249 27.88 -5.89 -3.19
N HIS A 250 29.14 -5.76 -3.64
CA HIS A 250 29.70 -6.48 -4.78
C HIS A 250 30.81 -7.47 -4.42
N ASP A 251 31.38 -7.34 -3.22
CA ASP A 251 32.46 -8.18 -2.73
C ASP A 251 32.60 -8.07 -1.20
N GLY A 252 33.62 -8.75 -0.65
CA GLY A 252 33.85 -8.73 0.78
C GLY A 252 34.28 -7.39 1.37
N ASN A 253 34.92 -6.50 0.59
CA ASN A 253 35.36 -5.17 1.02
C ASN A 253 34.20 -4.18 1.05
N SER A 254 33.26 -4.32 0.12
CA SER A 254 32.06 -3.49 0.05
C SER A 254 31.16 -3.66 1.27
N VAL A 255 31.16 -4.84 1.92
CA VAL A 255 30.48 -5.07 3.22
C VAL A 255 31.01 -4.12 4.28
N GLU A 256 32.34 -4.03 4.45
CA GLU A 256 32.95 -3.15 5.46
C GLU A 256 32.69 -1.66 5.16
N GLN A 257 32.66 -1.28 3.88
CA GLN A 257 32.31 0.10 3.48
C GLN A 257 30.87 0.44 3.84
N VAL A 258 29.94 -0.48 3.61
CA VAL A 258 28.53 -0.32 3.98
C VAL A 258 28.36 -0.22 5.49
N LEU A 259 29.00 -1.10 6.26
CA LEU A 259 28.93 -1.08 7.73
C LEU A 259 29.54 0.19 8.31
N THR A 260 30.68 0.64 7.78
CA THR A 260 31.31 1.92 8.15
C THR A 260 30.36 3.08 7.91
N LYS A 261 29.67 3.08 6.76
CA LYS A 261 28.68 4.11 6.44
C LYS A 261 27.46 4.04 7.34
N ALA A 262 26.99 2.83 7.67
CA ALA A 262 25.81 2.60 8.50
C ALA A 262 25.99 3.09 9.94
N ALA A 263 27.20 3.05 10.50
CA ALA A 263 27.46 3.49 11.88
C ALA A 263 26.93 4.92 12.18
N ASP A 264 27.11 5.85 11.22
CA ASP A 264 26.71 7.25 11.36
C ASP A 264 25.43 7.60 10.55
N TYR A 265 24.74 6.61 9.97
CA TYR A 265 23.62 6.86 9.05
C TYR A 265 22.27 7.01 9.78
N THR A 266 21.59 8.14 9.55
CA THR A 266 20.39 8.50 10.31
C THR A 266 19.07 8.33 9.55
N GLY A 267 19.14 8.12 8.23
CA GLY A 267 17.97 7.89 7.37
C GLY A 267 17.58 6.41 7.26
N LEU A 268 16.85 6.08 6.19
CA LEU A 268 16.54 4.69 5.83
C LEU A 268 17.79 4.00 5.26
N ALA A 269 18.37 3.06 6.00
CA ALA A 269 19.56 2.32 5.61
C ALA A 269 19.26 1.23 4.57
N SER A 270 18.76 1.64 3.40
CA SER A 270 18.47 0.75 2.27
C SER A 270 19.72 0.50 1.41
N LEU A 271 19.87 -0.74 0.96
CA LEU A 271 20.99 -1.25 0.17
C LEU A 271 20.54 -2.34 -0.80
N TYR A 272 21.41 -2.67 -1.74
CA TYR A 272 21.18 -3.78 -2.67
C TYR A 272 22.34 -4.76 -2.73
N PHE A 273 22.02 -6.03 -2.96
CA PHE A 273 22.90 -7.18 -2.80
C PHE A 273 22.66 -8.20 -3.93
N HIS A 274 23.72 -8.75 -4.52
CA HIS A 274 23.57 -9.82 -5.52
C HIS A 274 23.68 -11.20 -4.85
N PRO A 275 22.61 -12.03 -4.87
CA PRO A 275 22.62 -13.36 -4.23
C PRO A 275 23.77 -14.27 -4.68
N LEU A 276 24.24 -14.11 -5.91
CA LEU A 276 25.35 -14.90 -6.47
C LEU A 276 26.64 -14.86 -5.64
N LEU A 277 26.86 -13.80 -4.85
CA LEU A 277 28.03 -13.67 -3.98
C LEU A 277 28.09 -14.76 -2.90
N GLU A 278 26.94 -15.33 -2.56
CA GLU A 278 26.81 -16.36 -1.54
C GLU A 278 27.10 -17.77 -2.08
N PHE A 279 27.02 -18.00 -3.40
CA PHE A 279 27.02 -19.35 -3.98
C PHE A 279 28.31 -20.14 -3.65
N SER A 280 29.45 -19.45 -3.58
CA SER A 280 30.73 -20.08 -3.20
C SER A 280 30.81 -20.52 -1.74
N TYR A 281 29.90 -20.04 -0.89
CA TYR A 281 29.78 -20.39 0.53
C TYR A 281 28.76 -21.52 0.79
N LEU A 282 28.11 -22.01 -0.26
CA LEU A 282 27.12 -23.08 -0.19
C LEU A 282 27.73 -24.44 -0.55
N GLU A 283 27.15 -25.50 0.00
CA GLU A 283 27.44 -26.90 -0.35
C GLU A 283 26.13 -27.69 -0.52
N PRO A 284 26.12 -28.72 -1.39
CA PRO A 284 24.93 -29.54 -1.58
C PRO A 284 24.62 -30.36 -0.32
N VAL A 285 23.34 -30.45 0.03
CA VAL A 285 22.87 -31.35 1.08
C VAL A 285 22.81 -32.76 0.52
N GLN A 286 23.61 -33.68 1.04
CA GLN A 286 23.67 -35.07 0.58
C GLN A 286 22.79 -36.00 1.43
N ASP A 287 22.23 -37.03 0.82
CA ASP A 287 21.57 -38.15 1.49
C ASP A 287 22.60 -39.17 2.04
N SER A 288 22.11 -40.27 2.63
CA SER A 288 22.97 -41.33 3.20
C SER A 288 23.85 -42.03 2.16
N ASP A 289 23.47 -41.96 0.88
CA ASP A 289 24.18 -42.60 -0.23
C ASP A 289 25.12 -41.62 -0.96
N GLY A 290 25.18 -40.36 -0.51
CA GLY A 290 26.03 -39.31 -1.07
C GLY A 290 25.43 -38.55 -2.26
N HIS A 291 24.15 -38.76 -2.59
CA HIS A 291 23.47 -38.01 -3.64
C HIS A 291 22.90 -36.70 -3.10
N THR A 292 22.92 -35.64 -3.91
CA THR A 292 22.31 -34.36 -3.54
C THR A 292 20.79 -34.51 -3.40
N GLN A 293 20.28 -34.17 -2.22
CA GLN A 293 18.85 -34.14 -1.91
C GLN A 293 18.13 -33.12 -2.79
N ARG A 294 16.83 -33.33 -2.98
CA ARG A 294 15.99 -32.44 -3.80
C ARG A 294 14.75 -32.03 -3.02
N ARG A 295 14.47 -30.73 -3.06
CA ARG A 295 13.26 -30.10 -2.53
C ARG A 295 12.57 -29.36 -3.68
N ASP A 296 11.27 -29.53 -3.85
CA ASP A 296 10.48 -28.86 -4.90
C ASP A 296 11.09 -28.97 -6.31
N GLY A 297 11.70 -30.11 -6.63
CA GLY A 297 12.30 -30.34 -7.95
C GLY A 297 13.62 -29.60 -8.21
N LEU A 298 14.27 -29.01 -7.20
CA LEU A 298 15.59 -28.38 -7.28
C LEU A 298 16.56 -29.02 -6.26
N PRO A 299 17.87 -29.10 -6.55
CA PRO A 299 18.89 -29.58 -5.61
C PRO A 299 18.95 -28.73 -4.35
N GLU A 300 19.07 -29.37 -3.21
CA GLU A 300 19.12 -28.72 -1.91
C GLU A 300 20.55 -28.32 -1.54
N TYR A 301 20.69 -27.07 -1.07
CA TYR A 301 21.95 -26.45 -0.69
C TYR A 301 21.82 -25.89 0.73
N ARG A 302 22.95 -25.84 1.43
CA ARG A 302 23.08 -25.19 2.75
C ARG A 302 24.38 -24.40 2.80
N TYR A 303 24.47 -23.45 3.72
CA TYR A 303 25.74 -22.81 4.05
C TYR A 303 26.73 -23.82 4.64
N LYS A 304 28.00 -23.70 4.26
CA LYS A 304 29.10 -24.47 4.88
C LYS A 304 29.20 -24.09 6.36
N ALA A 305 29.51 -25.06 7.22
CA ALA A 305 29.45 -24.89 8.68
C ALA A 305 30.36 -23.77 9.23
N ASP A 306 31.46 -23.46 8.54
CA ASP A 306 32.44 -22.43 8.89
C ASP A 306 32.40 -21.21 7.93
N ALA A 307 31.35 -21.09 7.13
CA ALA A 307 31.18 -19.95 6.24
C ALA A 307 31.07 -18.65 7.04
N SER A 308 31.77 -17.62 6.54
CA SER A 308 31.58 -16.22 6.94
C SER A 308 31.25 -15.43 5.68
N SER A 309 30.07 -15.66 5.14
CA SER A 309 29.68 -15.11 3.85
C SER A 309 29.48 -13.58 3.90
N PRO A 310 29.52 -12.88 2.76
CA PRO A 310 29.15 -11.46 2.69
C PRO A 310 27.81 -11.14 3.35
N LEU A 311 26.76 -11.93 3.10
CA LEU A 311 25.44 -11.71 3.70
C LEU A 311 25.46 -11.90 5.22
N GLN A 312 26.09 -12.97 5.73
CA GLN A 312 26.17 -13.23 7.18
C GLN A 312 26.95 -12.12 7.92
N ARG A 313 28.04 -11.62 7.33
CA ARG A 313 28.79 -10.49 7.90
C ARG A 313 28.00 -9.20 7.88
N LEU A 314 27.29 -8.92 6.78
CA LEU A 314 26.44 -7.74 6.64
C LEU A 314 25.33 -7.75 7.70
N THR A 315 24.57 -8.83 7.81
CA THR A 315 23.43 -8.96 8.72
C THR A 315 23.85 -8.86 10.18
N ALA A 316 24.94 -9.55 10.57
CA ALA A 316 25.52 -9.43 11.91
C ALA A 316 26.05 -8.03 12.20
N GLY A 317 26.70 -7.38 11.23
CA GLY A 317 27.22 -6.02 11.36
C GLY A 317 26.11 -4.98 11.53
N MET A 318 25.06 -5.05 10.70
CA MET A 318 23.90 -4.16 10.80
C MET A 318 23.18 -4.32 12.15
N ALA A 319 23.03 -5.55 12.64
CA ALA A 319 22.47 -5.82 13.97
C ALA A 319 23.32 -5.20 15.10
N LYS A 320 24.66 -5.28 15.00
CA LYS A 320 25.58 -4.66 15.96
C LYS A 320 25.46 -3.13 15.98
N GLU A 321 25.21 -2.51 14.83
CA GLU A 321 24.94 -1.07 14.69
C GLU A 321 23.50 -0.68 15.12
N GLY A 322 22.71 -1.64 15.60
CA GLY A 322 21.37 -1.44 16.14
C GLY A 322 20.28 -1.32 15.08
N TYR A 323 20.53 -1.73 13.83
CA TYR A 323 19.51 -1.70 12.80
C TYR A 323 18.52 -2.86 12.91
N ARG A 324 17.24 -2.54 12.74
CA ARG A 324 16.16 -3.49 12.48
C ARG A 324 15.93 -3.58 10.98
N TRP A 325 15.90 -4.80 10.44
CA TRP A 325 15.48 -5.02 9.06
C TRP A 325 13.97 -4.85 8.92
N VAL A 326 13.53 -4.15 7.89
CA VAL A 326 12.12 -3.85 7.64
C VAL A 326 11.77 -4.14 6.18
N ALA A 327 10.53 -4.55 5.94
CA ALA A 327 10.00 -4.64 4.58
C ALA A 327 9.75 -3.24 3.99
N LEU A 328 9.69 -3.16 2.66
CA LEU A 328 9.23 -1.95 1.96
C LEU A 328 7.83 -1.52 2.46
N SER A 329 6.92 -2.46 2.67
CA SER A 329 5.56 -2.19 3.15
C SER A 329 5.47 -1.79 4.63
N GLU A 330 6.47 -2.08 5.46
CA GLU A 330 6.57 -1.50 6.81
C GLU A 330 7.04 -0.05 6.80
N THR A 331 7.78 0.34 5.75
CA THR A 331 8.30 1.70 5.59
C THR A 331 7.34 2.61 4.83
N VAL A 332 6.61 2.03 3.87
CA VAL A 332 5.64 2.67 2.99
C VAL A 332 4.37 1.82 3.01
N PRO A 333 3.49 1.99 4.02
CA PRO A 333 2.32 1.12 4.23
C PRO A 333 1.28 1.19 3.12
N PHE A 334 1.23 2.32 2.42
CA PHE A 334 0.32 2.54 1.31
C PHE A 334 1.07 2.99 0.06
N SER A 335 0.57 2.60 -1.12
CA SER A 335 1.07 3.07 -2.41
C SER A 335 0.02 3.95 -3.08
N PRO A 336 0.36 5.20 -3.47
CA PRO A 336 -0.58 6.05 -4.18
C PRO A 336 -1.09 5.34 -5.45
N ALA A 337 -2.40 5.30 -5.67
CA ALA A 337 -3.02 4.47 -6.69
C ALA A 337 -3.97 5.27 -7.58
N HIS A 338 -5.27 5.03 -7.49
CA HIS A 338 -6.27 5.49 -8.44
C HIS A 338 -6.89 6.84 -8.06
N ARG A 339 -7.48 7.51 -9.05
CA ARG A 339 -8.42 8.61 -8.83
C ARG A 339 -9.76 8.27 -9.46
N VAL A 340 -10.82 8.35 -8.66
CA VAL A 340 -12.20 8.19 -9.10
C VAL A 340 -12.83 9.56 -9.21
N VAL A 341 -13.15 9.98 -10.42
CA VAL A 341 -13.90 11.21 -10.68
C VAL A 341 -15.38 10.95 -10.44
N VAL A 342 -16.00 11.79 -9.62
CA VAL A 342 -17.43 11.77 -9.33
C VAL A 342 -18.11 13.00 -9.95
N PRO A 343 -19.46 13.02 -10.06
CA PRO A 343 -20.19 14.18 -10.54
C PRO A 343 -19.89 15.45 -9.71
N PRO A 344 -19.75 16.62 -10.35
CA PRO A 344 -19.53 17.88 -9.65
C PRO A 344 -20.61 18.19 -8.61
N GLY A 345 -20.20 18.70 -7.44
CA GLY A 345 -21.11 19.02 -6.34
C GLY A 345 -21.55 17.84 -5.49
N THR A 346 -21.02 16.63 -5.74
CA THR A 346 -21.23 15.47 -4.87
C THR A 346 -20.75 15.77 -3.45
N GLN A 347 -21.64 15.58 -2.48
CA GLN A 347 -21.33 15.70 -1.06
C GLN A 347 -20.96 14.34 -0.46
N THR A 348 -20.20 14.35 0.63
CA THR A 348 -19.79 13.13 1.34
C THR A 348 -20.97 12.26 1.75
N SER A 349 -22.10 12.85 2.15
CA SER A 349 -23.33 12.13 2.54
C SER A 349 -24.00 11.37 1.39
N GLN A 350 -23.56 11.59 0.15
CA GLN A 350 -24.05 10.89 -1.03
C GLN A 350 -23.20 9.68 -1.41
N LEU A 351 -21.98 9.57 -0.86
CA LEU A 351 -21.07 8.48 -1.18
C LEU A 351 -21.42 7.23 -0.37
N LEU A 352 -21.45 6.10 -1.05
CA LEU A 352 -21.56 4.77 -0.48
C LEU A 352 -20.38 3.96 -0.98
N ILE A 353 -19.68 3.26 -0.08
CA ILE A 353 -18.51 2.44 -0.40
C ILE A 353 -18.77 1.05 0.16
N GLY A 354 -18.62 0.01 -0.65
CA GLY A 354 -18.84 -1.37 -0.23
C GLY A 354 -18.73 -2.39 -1.36
N ASN A 355 -18.66 -3.66 -1.02
CA ASN A 355 -18.59 -4.80 -1.94
C ASN A 355 -20.00 -5.15 -2.45
N PHE A 356 -20.58 -4.27 -3.28
CA PHE A 356 -21.94 -4.44 -3.77
C PHE A 356 -22.07 -5.65 -4.71
N THR A 357 -20.98 -6.03 -5.38
CA THR A 357 -21.00 -7.08 -6.41
C THR A 357 -20.75 -8.48 -5.86
N GLY A 358 -20.16 -8.59 -4.66
CA GLY A 358 -19.71 -9.86 -4.09
C GLY A 358 -18.39 -10.37 -4.67
N LYS A 359 -17.63 -9.51 -5.36
CA LYS A 359 -16.33 -9.88 -5.96
C LYS A 359 -15.16 -9.77 -4.98
N GLY A 360 -15.40 -9.27 -3.77
CA GLY A 360 -14.38 -9.14 -2.73
C GLY A 360 -13.65 -7.80 -2.74
N HIS A 361 -14.04 -6.84 -3.58
CA HIS A 361 -13.53 -5.47 -3.54
C HIS A 361 -14.67 -4.45 -3.42
N ALA A 362 -14.35 -3.31 -2.82
CA ALA A 362 -15.24 -2.18 -2.65
C ALA A 362 -15.40 -1.39 -3.95
N ASP A 363 -16.65 -1.07 -4.26
CA ASP A 363 -17.06 -0.16 -5.31
C ASP A 363 -17.53 1.18 -4.70
N LEU A 364 -17.63 2.20 -5.54
CA LEU A 364 -18.25 3.48 -5.18
C LEU A 364 -19.68 3.55 -5.73
N ALA A 365 -20.61 4.03 -4.93
CA ALA A 365 -21.95 4.41 -5.39
C ALA A 365 -22.32 5.81 -4.91
N ILE A 366 -23.12 6.50 -5.71
CA ILE A 366 -23.52 7.88 -5.52
C ILE A 366 -25.03 7.95 -5.45
N ARG A 367 -25.51 8.44 -4.33
CA ARG A 367 -26.93 8.67 -4.08
C ARG A 367 -27.38 10.01 -4.66
N TYR A 368 -28.43 9.96 -5.46
CA TYR A 368 -29.22 11.11 -5.89
C TYR A 368 -30.60 11.09 -5.21
N THR A 369 -31.43 12.09 -5.50
CA THR A 369 -32.80 12.17 -4.98
C THR A 369 -33.71 11.09 -5.54
N ASP A 370 -33.48 10.65 -6.79
CA ASP A 370 -34.36 9.75 -7.55
C ASP A 370 -33.71 8.41 -7.92
N ARG A 371 -32.42 8.23 -7.62
CA ARG A 371 -31.64 7.03 -7.98
C ARG A 371 -30.34 6.90 -7.21
N ILE A 372 -29.69 5.75 -7.37
CA ILE A 372 -28.30 5.50 -7.00
C ILE A 372 -27.54 5.02 -8.24
N GLU A 373 -26.38 5.60 -8.48
CA GLU A 373 -25.46 5.18 -9.55
C GLU A 373 -24.20 4.57 -8.94
N ARG A 374 -23.82 3.37 -9.37
CA ARG A 374 -22.51 2.78 -9.05
C ARG A 374 -21.49 3.28 -10.07
N ILE A 375 -20.29 3.62 -9.60
CA ILE A 375 -19.09 3.74 -10.42
C ILE A 375 -18.31 2.44 -10.26
N PRO A 376 -18.24 1.58 -11.29
CA PRO A 376 -17.47 0.35 -11.22
C PRO A 376 -15.99 0.61 -10.97
N GLY A 377 -15.43 -0.06 -9.96
CA GLY A 377 -14.01 -0.07 -9.65
C GLY A 377 -13.33 -1.38 -10.01
N ASP A 378 -12.15 -1.29 -10.61
CA ASP A 378 -11.10 -2.32 -10.56
C ASP A 378 -9.82 -1.54 -10.26
N TYR A 379 -9.44 -1.53 -8.99
CA TYR A 379 -8.36 -0.69 -8.50
C TYR A 379 -7.05 -1.46 -8.34
N GLN A 380 -6.92 -2.63 -8.98
CA GLN A 380 -5.66 -3.36 -9.06
C GLN A 380 -4.64 -2.66 -9.96
N TRP A 381 -3.37 -3.05 -9.87
CA TRP A 381 -2.34 -2.55 -10.77
C TRP A 381 -2.62 -2.93 -12.23
N PRO A 382 -2.24 -2.09 -13.21
CA PRO A 382 -1.59 -0.80 -13.05
C PRO A 382 -2.57 0.32 -12.69
N ARG A 383 -2.07 1.38 -12.03
CA ARG A 383 -2.92 2.45 -11.48
C ARG A 383 -3.49 3.47 -12.47
N ASN A 384 -3.16 3.34 -13.76
CA ASN A 384 -3.64 4.20 -14.85
C ASN A 384 -4.83 3.59 -15.62
N ARG A 385 -5.52 2.60 -15.03
CA ARG A 385 -6.74 2.03 -15.61
C ARG A 385 -7.78 3.13 -15.87
N PRO A 386 -8.43 3.14 -17.05
CA PRO A 386 -9.48 4.09 -17.33
C PRO A 386 -10.70 3.82 -16.45
N GLN A 387 -11.30 4.88 -15.92
CA GLN A 387 -12.54 4.76 -15.15
C GLN A 387 -13.71 4.34 -16.05
N ALA A 388 -14.44 3.31 -15.62
CA ALA A 388 -15.67 2.88 -16.27
C ALA A 388 -16.82 3.91 -16.05
N PRO A 389 -17.76 4.04 -17.01
CA PRO A 389 -18.90 4.93 -16.83
C PRO A 389 -19.79 4.47 -15.66
N ALA A 390 -20.41 5.43 -14.99
CA ALA A 390 -21.39 5.17 -13.93
C ALA A 390 -22.61 4.41 -14.47
N GLN A 391 -23.20 3.58 -13.62
CA GLN A 391 -24.32 2.70 -13.95
C GLN A 391 -25.44 2.92 -12.93
N VAL A 392 -26.67 3.13 -13.41
CA VAL A 392 -27.84 3.20 -12.52
C VAL A 392 -28.06 1.82 -11.89
N TRP A 393 -27.98 1.76 -10.57
CA TRP A 393 -28.13 0.53 -9.79
C TRP A 393 -29.48 0.42 -9.10
N LEU A 394 -30.14 1.56 -8.85
CA LEU A 394 -31.45 1.64 -8.25
C LEU A 394 -32.12 2.93 -8.65
N THR A 395 -33.39 2.88 -9.07
CA THR A 395 -34.24 4.06 -9.26
C THR A 395 -35.28 4.06 -8.17
N GLN A 396 -35.20 5.04 -7.28
CA GLN A 396 -36.03 5.16 -6.09
C GLN A 396 -35.95 6.60 -5.56
N ASP A 397 -37.09 7.16 -5.18
CA ASP A 397 -37.12 8.45 -4.52
C ASP A 397 -36.65 8.32 -3.07
N PHE A 398 -35.67 9.13 -2.70
CA PHE A 398 -35.12 9.23 -1.35
C PHE A 398 -35.33 10.63 -0.79
N LYS A 399 -35.80 10.74 0.46
CA LYS A 399 -35.89 12.03 1.11
C LYS A 399 -34.51 12.49 1.57
N PRO A 400 -34.14 13.79 1.48
CA PRO A 400 -32.84 14.29 1.90
C PRO A 400 -32.43 13.88 3.33
N GLU A 401 -33.41 13.79 4.23
CA GLU A 401 -33.24 13.39 5.61
C GLU A 401 -33.09 11.88 5.83
N ASP A 402 -33.33 11.03 4.84
CA ASP A 402 -33.11 9.58 4.98
C ASP A 402 -31.62 9.28 5.15
N ARG A 403 -31.30 8.30 6.00
CA ARG A 403 -29.94 7.77 6.15
C ARG A 403 -29.80 6.51 5.33
N LEU A 404 -28.71 6.41 4.58
CA LEU A 404 -28.36 5.20 3.86
C LEU A 404 -26.96 4.75 4.23
N TRP A 405 -26.80 3.45 4.30
CA TRP A 405 -25.52 2.78 4.44
C TRP A 405 -25.60 1.44 3.71
N VAL A 406 -24.47 0.78 3.62
CA VAL A 406 -24.37 -0.53 2.98
C VAL A 406 -23.83 -1.54 3.99
N SER A 407 -24.32 -2.77 3.91
CA SER A 407 -23.87 -3.88 4.76
C SER A 407 -24.46 -5.18 4.22
N ASP A 408 -23.72 -6.27 4.31
CA ASP A 408 -24.23 -7.62 4.05
C ASP A 408 -25.19 -8.08 5.17
N LEU A 409 -26.51 -7.87 4.98
CA LEU A 409 -27.53 -8.20 6.00
C LEU A 409 -27.97 -9.67 5.95
N ASN A 410 -27.82 -10.32 4.80
CA ASN A 410 -28.25 -11.70 4.58
C ASN A 410 -27.09 -12.71 4.55
N HIS A 411 -25.86 -12.25 4.76
CA HIS A 411 -24.62 -13.02 4.77
C HIS A 411 -24.35 -13.75 3.45
N ASP A 412 -24.69 -13.12 2.32
CA ASP A 412 -24.45 -13.67 0.98
C ASP A 412 -23.14 -13.19 0.32
N GLY A 413 -22.35 -12.41 1.07
CA GLY A 413 -21.07 -11.84 0.63
C GLY A 413 -21.20 -10.56 -0.19
N LYS A 414 -22.40 -9.99 -0.30
CA LYS A 414 -22.67 -8.72 -1.01
C LYS A 414 -23.23 -7.69 -0.06
N ASP A 415 -22.77 -6.47 -0.19
CA ASP A 415 -23.33 -5.38 0.58
C ASP A 415 -24.72 -4.97 0.05
N ASP A 416 -25.71 -5.12 0.90
CA ASP A 416 -27.08 -4.65 0.69
C ASP A 416 -27.18 -3.17 1.02
N LEU A 417 -28.07 -2.45 0.33
CA LEU A 417 -28.37 -1.07 0.67
C LEU A 417 -29.45 -1.03 1.75
N VAL A 418 -29.20 -0.27 2.82
CA VAL A 418 -30.16 -0.07 3.90
C VAL A 418 -30.57 1.39 3.95
N GLN A 419 -31.87 1.64 4.06
CA GLN A 419 -32.45 2.97 4.24
C GLN A 419 -33.16 3.06 5.58
N TYR A 420 -32.77 4.03 6.39
CA TYR A 420 -33.51 4.45 7.58
C TYR A 420 -34.24 5.76 7.28
N ARG A 421 -35.58 5.71 7.36
CA ARG A 421 -36.45 6.87 7.17
C ARG A 421 -36.49 7.69 8.44
N TYR A 422 -35.89 8.88 8.41
CA TYR A 422 -35.64 9.68 9.61
C TYR A 422 -36.92 10.07 10.39
N GLU A 423 -37.99 10.36 9.66
CA GLU A 423 -39.27 10.82 10.24
C GLU A 423 -40.13 9.68 10.79
N THR A 424 -40.08 8.49 10.18
CA THR A 424 -40.94 7.36 10.54
C THR A 424 -40.22 6.30 11.37
N GLY A 425 -38.89 6.30 11.34
CA GLY A 425 -38.06 5.28 11.95
C GLY A 425 -38.01 3.97 11.15
N GLU A 426 -38.71 3.89 10.01
CA GLU A 426 -38.78 2.67 9.20
C GLU A 426 -37.41 2.34 8.58
N VAL A 427 -37.04 1.06 8.66
CA VAL A 427 -35.83 0.51 8.04
C VAL A 427 -36.25 -0.35 6.86
N LEU A 428 -35.74 -0.01 5.68
CA LEU A 428 -35.92 -0.74 4.43
C LEU A 428 -34.58 -1.31 3.97
N VAL A 429 -34.62 -2.50 3.38
CA VAL A 429 -33.43 -3.16 2.84
C VAL A 429 -33.66 -3.46 1.36
N TYR A 430 -32.65 -3.13 0.56
CA TYR A 430 -32.62 -3.38 -0.87
C TYR A 430 -31.50 -4.40 -1.12
N TYR A 431 -31.89 -5.67 -1.24
CA TYR A 431 -30.92 -6.75 -1.35
C TYR A 431 -30.12 -6.67 -2.66
N SER A 432 -28.80 -6.83 -2.57
CA SER A 432 -27.93 -6.84 -3.75
C SER A 432 -28.14 -8.11 -4.58
N THR A 433 -28.15 -7.95 -5.90
CA THR A 433 -28.11 -9.06 -6.86
C THR A 433 -26.70 -9.31 -7.40
N GLY A 434 -25.73 -8.46 -7.03
CA GLY A 434 -24.40 -8.39 -7.63
C GLY A 434 -24.32 -7.52 -8.91
N GLN A 435 -25.47 -7.07 -9.42
CA GLN A 435 -25.56 -6.22 -10.62
C GLN A 435 -26.42 -4.98 -10.41
N SER A 436 -27.31 -5.02 -9.42
CA SER A 436 -28.22 -3.96 -8.99
C SER A 436 -28.77 -4.28 -7.59
N TRP A 437 -29.42 -3.31 -6.95
CA TRP A 437 -30.23 -3.59 -5.76
C TRP A 437 -31.70 -3.83 -6.14
N ARG A 438 -32.34 -4.77 -5.46
CA ARG A 438 -33.77 -5.06 -5.62
C ARG A 438 -34.64 -3.93 -5.06
N LEU A 439 -35.94 -3.95 -5.40
CA LEU A 439 -36.93 -3.09 -4.75
C LEU A 439 -36.95 -3.32 -3.22
N PRO A 440 -37.28 -2.28 -2.42
CA PRO A 440 -37.14 -2.34 -0.98
C PRO A 440 -38.09 -3.35 -0.34
N ALA A 441 -37.56 -4.07 0.64
CA ALA A 441 -38.35 -4.86 1.58
C ALA A 441 -38.36 -4.16 2.95
N PRO A 442 -39.52 -4.08 3.64
CA PRO A 442 -39.56 -3.67 5.04
C PRO A 442 -38.73 -4.60 5.91
N TYR A 443 -37.80 -4.03 6.67
CA TYR A 443 -36.93 -4.78 7.57
C TYR A 443 -37.34 -4.58 9.04
N GLY A 444 -37.80 -3.38 9.40
CA GLY A 444 -38.39 -3.11 10.70
C GLY A 444 -38.48 -1.62 11.02
N GLN A 445 -38.45 -1.26 12.30
CA GLN A 445 -38.57 0.13 12.75
C GLN A 445 -37.63 0.39 13.93
N LEU A 446 -36.88 1.49 13.85
CA LEU A 446 -36.01 2.03 14.90
C LEU A 446 -36.65 3.30 15.51
N PRO A 447 -36.14 3.79 16.65
CA PRO A 447 -36.55 5.09 17.18
C PRO A 447 -36.40 6.20 16.14
N ILE A 448 -37.32 7.17 16.14
CA ILE A 448 -37.24 8.33 15.23
C ILE A 448 -36.11 9.29 15.63
N GLY A 449 -35.63 10.05 14.64
CA GLY A 449 -34.64 11.11 14.85
C GLY A 449 -33.20 10.63 15.12
N LEU A 450 -32.82 9.45 14.64
CA LEU A 450 -31.44 8.97 14.70
C LEU A 450 -30.58 9.65 13.62
N GLU A 451 -29.40 10.12 14.01
CA GLU A 451 -28.50 10.92 13.17
C GLU A 451 -27.55 10.06 12.34
N ASN A 452 -27.09 8.94 12.89
CA ASN A 452 -26.23 7.97 12.24
C ASN A 452 -26.61 6.58 12.76
N VAL A 453 -26.74 5.60 11.88
CA VAL A 453 -27.19 4.23 12.20
C VAL A 453 -26.28 3.26 11.44
N GLN A 454 -25.75 2.27 12.14
CA GLN A 454 -24.91 1.22 11.56
C GLN A 454 -25.35 -0.14 12.09
N LEU A 455 -25.24 -1.18 11.24
CA LEU A 455 -25.43 -2.55 11.69
C LEU A 455 -24.28 -2.93 12.62
N TYR A 456 -24.60 -3.24 13.87
CA TYR A 456 -23.61 -3.58 14.89
C TYR A 456 -23.40 -5.09 14.97
N ARG A 457 -24.48 -5.87 14.87
CA ARG A 457 -24.44 -7.33 14.83
C ARG A 457 -25.62 -7.86 14.03
N ALA A 458 -25.33 -8.72 13.06
CA ALA A 458 -26.30 -9.65 12.48
C ALA A 458 -25.91 -11.08 12.86
N ASP A 459 -26.90 -11.85 13.31
CA ASP A 459 -26.77 -13.27 13.65
C ASP A 459 -28.05 -13.92 13.16
N ALA A 460 -27.97 -14.95 12.32
CA ALA A 460 -29.14 -15.62 11.77
C ALA A 460 -30.09 -16.18 12.86
N ALA A 461 -29.59 -16.44 14.07
CA ALA A 461 -30.35 -16.97 15.19
C ALA A 461 -30.83 -15.91 16.20
N LYS A 462 -30.42 -14.64 16.09
CA LYS A 462 -30.75 -13.57 17.06
C LYS A 462 -31.29 -12.32 16.37
N PRO A 463 -32.07 -11.48 17.07
CA PRO A 463 -32.45 -10.18 16.53
C PRO A 463 -31.22 -9.33 16.19
N PRO A 464 -31.23 -8.61 15.06
CA PRO A 464 -30.13 -7.72 14.70
C PRO A 464 -30.00 -6.62 15.75
N VAL A 465 -28.76 -6.16 15.90
CA VAL A 465 -28.43 -5.01 16.75
C VAL A 465 -27.87 -3.91 15.89
N PHE A 466 -28.38 -2.71 16.10
CA PHE A 466 -27.89 -1.49 15.50
C PHE A 466 -27.22 -0.64 16.56
N ILE A 467 -26.21 0.12 16.15
CA ILE A 467 -25.70 1.22 16.94
C ILE A 467 -26.14 2.52 16.28
N ALA A 468 -26.63 3.46 17.07
CA ALA A 468 -27.15 4.71 16.55
C ALA A 468 -26.85 5.91 17.43
N GLN A 469 -26.61 7.06 16.81
CA GLN A 469 -26.40 8.32 17.49
C GLN A 469 -27.69 9.15 17.53
N LYS A 470 -27.97 9.75 18.70
CA LYS A 470 -29.01 10.76 18.89
C LYS A 470 -28.47 11.86 19.80
N GLY A 471 -28.17 13.04 19.26
CA GLY A 471 -27.49 14.10 20.00
C GLY A 471 -26.13 13.65 20.53
N ASP A 472 -25.93 13.76 21.85
CA ASP A 472 -24.70 13.35 22.55
C ASP A 472 -24.75 11.90 23.06
N GLN A 473 -25.70 11.09 22.60
CA GLN A 473 -25.88 9.71 23.04
C GLN A 473 -25.66 8.74 21.89
N LEU A 474 -24.87 7.70 22.16
CA LEU A 474 -24.68 6.55 21.27
C LEU A 474 -25.38 5.35 21.91
N MET A 475 -26.28 4.71 21.18
CA MET A 475 -27.21 3.71 21.70
C MET A 475 -27.09 2.40 20.94
N LEU A 476 -27.04 1.28 21.67
CA LEU A 476 -27.34 -0.03 21.08
C LEU A 476 -28.85 -0.26 21.07
N VAL A 477 -29.36 -0.70 19.93
CA VAL A 477 -30.79 -0.92 19.68
C VAL A 477 -30.97 -2.32 19.12
N SER A 478 -31.70 -3.17 19.84
CA SER A 478 -32.03 -4.53 19.38
C SER A 478 -33.52 -4.67 19.06
N GLY A 479 -33.83 -5.43 18.01
CA GLY A 479 -35.20 -5.87 17.70
C GLY A 479 -35.78 -5.24 16.44
N LEU A 480 -36.22 -6.09 15.51
CA LEU A 480 -36.94 -5.68 14.31
C LEU A 480 -38.08 -6.66 14.00
N THR A 481 -39.15 -6.66 14.82
CA THR A 481 -40.57 -6.48 14.42
C THR A 481 -41.59 -6.77 15.54
N LYS A 482 -42.64 -5.95 15.54
CA LYS A 482 -43.86 -5.87 16.39
C LYS A 482 -43.66 -5.64 17.90
N LEU A 483 -43.77 -4.35 18.26
CA LEU A 483 -44.24 -3.85 19.55
C LEU A 483 -43.62 -4.52 20.78
N ASN A 484 -42.37 -4.16 21.07
CA ASN A 484 -41.92 -3.67 22.37
C ASN A 484 -40.64 -2.88 22.10
N GLY A 485 -40.56 -1.64 22.60
CA GLY A 485 -39.40 -0.78 22.39
C GLY A 485 -38.10 -1.41 22.91
N PRO A 486 -36.93 -0.98 22.42
CA PRO A 486 -35.68 -1.64 22.77
C PRO A 486 -35.23 -1.28 24.18
N ASP A 487 -34.82 -2.30 24.95
CA ASP A 487 -33.75 -2.14 25.94
C ASP A 487 -32.55 -1.51 25.20
N SER A 488 -31.96 -0.45 25.75
CA SER A 488 -30.83 0.23 25.12
C SER A 488 -29.75 0.55 26.13
N THR A 489 -28.50 0.26 25.76
CA THR A 489 -27.32 0.68 26.50
C THR A 489 -26.76 1.92 25.84
N MET A 490 -26.39 2.93 26.64
CA MET A 490 -25.96 4.23 26.13
C MET A 490 -24.53 4.58 26.54
N ILE A 491 -23.78 5.11 25.57
CA ILE A 491 -22.52 5.81 25.79
C ILE A 491 -22.80 7.30 25.62
N LYS A 492 -22.41 8.11 26.62
CA LYS A 492 -22.42 9.56 26.50
C LYS A 492 -21.19 10.02 25.74
N LEU A 493 -21.38 10.63 24.57
CA LEU A 493 -20.31 11.14 23.74
C LEU A 493 -19.75 12.45 24.33
N PRO A 494 -18.42 12.56 24.50
CA PRO A 494 -17.79 13.84 24.78
C PRO A 494 -18.10 14.86 23.67
N THR A 495 -18.16 16.14 24.01
CA THR A 495 -18.52 17.19 23.06
C THR A 495 -17.58 17.21 21.85
N GLY A 496 -18.17 16.99 20.67
CA GLY A 496 -17.44 16.99 19.39
C GLY A 496 -16.55 15.76 19.18
N ALA A 497 -16.72 14.70 19.97
CA ALA A 497 -16.12 13.41 19.72
C ALA A 497 -16.64 12.80 18.41
N LYS A 498 -15.80 11.96 17.81
CA LYS A 498 -16.15 11.10 16.68
C LYS A 498 -16.27 9.67 17.18
N TRP A 499 -16.95 8.81 16.43
CA TRP A 499 -17.10 7.41 16.77
C TRP A 499 -17.18 6.56 15.50
N GLY A 500 -16.88 5.27 15.67
CA GLY A 500 -17.05 4.25 14.64
C GLY A 500 -17.10 2.86 15.27
N ILE A 501 -17.25 1.86 14.42
CA ILE A 501 -17.23 0.45 14.81
C ILE A 501 -16.09 -0.27 14.10
N GLY A 502 -15.60 -1.36 14.69
CA GLY A 502 -14.61 -2.22 14.07
C GLY A 502 -14.36 -3.48 14.86
N HIS A 503 -13.64 -4.40 14.24
CA HIS A 503 -13.29 -5.71 14.77
C HIS A 503 -12.04 -5.64 15.64
N PHE A 504 -12.10 -5.07 16.84
CA PHE A 504 -10.88 -4.85 17.62
C PHE A 504 -10.39 -6.09 18.38
N GLN A 505 -11.31 -6.94 18.87
CA GLN A 505 -10.95 -8.18 19.57
C GLN A 505 -11.17 -9.44 18.73
N SER A 506 -12.16 -9.46 17.85
CA SER A 506 -12.46 -10.59 16.99
C SER A 506 -12.99 -10.14 15.64
N ARG A 507 -12.69 -10.91 14.58
CA ARG A 507 -13.16 -10.68 13.22
C ARG A 507 -14.68 -10.80 13.01
N TRP A 508 -15.41 -11.26 14.04
CA TRP A 508 -16.84 -11.58 13.95
C TRP A 508 -17.72 -10.62 14.73
N GLN A 509 -17.11 -9.76 15.56
CA GLN A 509 -17.85 -8.89 16.46
C GLN A 509 -17.34 -7.47 16.35
N ASN A 510 -18.27 -6.56 16.11
CA ASN A 510 -17.98 -5.13 16.19
C ASN A 510 -17.85 -4.72 17.66
N ASP A 511 -16.80 -3.98 17.96
CA ASP A 511 -16.69 -3.13 19.13
C ASP A 511 -16.87 -1.66 18.71
N THR A 512 -17.00 -0.76 19.69
CA THR A 512 -17.23 0.66 19.42
C THR A 512 -16.04 1.49 19.86
N ALA A 513 -15.50 2.34 19.01
CA ALA A 513 -14.47 3.30 19.41
C ALA A 513 -15.00 4.74 19.39
N VAL A 514 -14.68 5.50 20.43
CA VAL A 514 -14.97 6.93 20.56
C VAL A 514 -13.67 7.71 20.62
N TYR A 515 -13.48 8.65 19.71
CA TYR A 515 -12.32 9.53 19.64
C TYR A 515 -12.67 10.93 20.15
N GLY A 516 -12.08 11.30 21.28
CA GLY A 516 -12.23 12.60 21.92
C GLY A 516 -11.35 13.68 21.28
N ARG A 517 -11.77 14.94 21.39
CA ARG A 517 -10.98 16.11 20.94
C ARG A 517 -9.67 16.32 21.70
N ASP A 518 -9.53 15.67 22.85
CA ASP A 518 -8.33 15.66 23.67
C ASP A 518 -7.27 14.65 23.19
N GLY A 519 -7.56 13.87 22.13
CA GLY A 519 -6.67 12.85 21.62
C GLY A 519 -6.83 11.49 22.31
N THR A 520 -7.87 11.30 23.11
CA THR A 520 -8.18 9.99 23.70
C THR A 520 -9.00 9.14 22.75
N VAL A 521 -8.66 7.86 22.63
CA VAL A 521 -9.52 6.85 22.00
C VAL A 521 -10.00 5.92 23.11
N THR A 522 -11.32 5.81 23.26
CA THR A 522 -11.95 4.86 24.18
C THR A 522 -12.67 3.80 23.38
N ILE A 523 -12.23 2.55 23.54
CA ILE A 523 -12.84 1.39 22.93
C ILE A 523 -13.78 0.76 23.95
N TYR A 524 -15.02 0.53 23.54
CA TYR A 524 -16.08 -0.14 24.29
C TYR A 524 -16.27 -1.52 23.65
N PRO A 525 -15.64 -2.57 24.21
CA PRO A 525 -15.78 -3.90 23.65
C PRO A 525 -17.19 -4.40 23.83
N ASN A 526 -17.67 -5.15 22.87
CA ASN A 526 -19.00 -5.74 22.92
C ASN A 526 -19.05 -6.91 23.91
N HIS A 527 -20.20 -7.12 24.54
CA HIS A 527 -20.42 -8.24 25.46
C HIS A 527 -20.90 -9.48 24.69
N GLU A 528 -20.00 -10.43 24.39
CA GLU A 528 -20.29 -11.64 23.59
C GLU A 528 -21.56 -12.43 24.00
N SER A 529 -21.87 -12.50 25.29
CA SER A 529 -23.02 -13.26 25.80
C SER A 529 -24.29 -12.45 26.01
N GLU A 530 -24.24 -11.12 25.92
CA GLU A 530 -25.40 -10.26 26.15
C GLU A 530 -25.79 -9.51 24.86
N PRO A 531 -27.08 -9.41 24.53
CA PRO A 531 -27.48 -8.75 23.30
C PRO A 531 -27.14 -7.25 23.25
N LEU A 532 -27.07 -6.61 24.43
CA LEU A 532 -27.06 -5.16 24.62
C LEU A 532 -26.14 -4.79 25.80
N GLY A 533 -24.83 -4.81 25.59
CA GLY A 533 -23.88 -4.43 26.63
C GLY A 533 -22.48 -4.20 26.11
N PHE A 534 -21.76 -3.33 26.80
CA PHE A 534 -20.33 -3.14 26.59
C PHE A 534 -19.58 -3.75 27.79
N ARG A 535 -18.44 -4.39 27.53
CA ARG A 535 -17.45 -4.72 28.56
C ARG A 535 -16.81 -3.42 29.08
N SER A 536 -15.98 -3.55 30.11
CA SER A 536 -15.20 -2.42 30.62
C SER A 536 -14.42 -1.75 29.48
N PRO A 537 -14.58 -0.43 29.28
CA PRO A 537 -13.90 0.26 28.20
C PRO A 537 -12.40 0.36 28.45
N VAL A 538 -11.64 0.36 27.36
CA VAL A 538 -10.19 0.60 27.37
C VAL A 538 -9.94 1.96 26.75
N THR A 539 -9.28 2.84 27.49
CA THR A 539 -8.88 4.16 27.00
C THR A 539 -7.38 4.16 26.73
N LEU A 540 -7.03 4.50 25.50
CA LEU A 540 -5.65 4.77 25.09
C LEU A 540 -5.49 6.25 24.77
N SER A 541 -4.30 6.77 25.07
CA SER A 541 -3.89 8.10 24.65
C SER A 541 -3.09 7.96 23.37
N VAL A 542 -3.63 8.45 22.25
CA VAL A 542 -2.83 8.60 21.03
C VAL A 542 -2.16 9.96 21.05
N LYS A 543 -1.01 10.08 20.39
CA LYS A 543 -0.31 11.37 20.32
C LYS A 543 -1.27 12.41 19.75
N ARG A 544 -1.44 13.54 20.45
CA ARG A 544 -2.38 14.59 20.06
C ARG A 544 -2.11 15.03 18.62
N GLN A 545 -3.07 14.75 17.76
CA GLN A 545 -3.05 15.18 16.37
C GLN A 545 -3.61 16.61 16.26
N GLU A 546 -3.24 17.31 15.19
CA GLU A 546 -3.63 18.70 14.95
C GLU A 546 -5.16 18.88 14.83
N LYS A 547 -5.60 20.13 14.76
CA LYS A 547 -7.00 20.47 14.52
C LYS A 547 -7.53 19.78 13.25
N ASP A 548 -8.77 19.26 13.33
CA ASP A 548 -9.50 18.63 12.22
C ASP A 548 -8.96 17.26 11.75
N THR A 549 -8.13 16.61 12.58
CA THR A 549 -7.71 15.21 12.36
C THR A 549 -8.92 14.27 12.28
N GLN A 550 -8.90 13.40 11.29
CA GLN A 550 -9.89 12.35 11.07
C GLN A 550 -9.34 11.01 11.54
N MET A 551 -10.20 10.15 12.09
CA MET A 551 -9.86 8.79 12.50
C MET A 551 -10.65 7.81 11.63
N LEU A 552 -9.94 6.85 11.03
CA LEU A 552 -10.49 5.67 10.41
C LEU A 552 -10.27 4.47 11.33
N ILE A 553 -11.23 3.55 11.33
CA ILE A 553 -11.13 2.24 11.95
C ILE A 553 -11.13 1.26 10.79
N MET A 554 -10.02 0.58 10.57
CA MET A 554 -9.84 -0.22 9.36
C MET A 554 -8.82 -1.35 9.56
N ASP A 555 -9.00 -2.49 8.90
CA ASP A 555 -8.03 -3.59 8.90
C ASP A 555 -6.95 -3.35 7.83
N SER A 556 -5.92 -2.58 8.19
CA SER A 556 -4.94 -2.11 7.20
C SER A 556 -3.89 -3.16 6.82
N ASN A 557 -3.75 -4.22 7.60
CA ASN A 557 -2.78 -5.29 7.40
C ASN A 557 -3.42 -6.65 7.02
N GLY A 558 -4.75 -6.76 7.09
CA GLY A 558 -5.51 -7.96 6.72
C GLY A 558 -5.45 -9.07 7.78
N ASP A 559 -5.13 -8.76 9.04
CA ASP A 559 -5.08 -9.76 10.12
C ASP A 559 -6.46 -10.11 10.71
N GLY A 560 -7.52 -9.45 10.21
CA GLY A 560 -8.90 -9.61 10.64
C GLY A 560 -9.24 -8.77 11.86
N LYS A 561 -8.35 -7.89 12.33
CA LYS A 561 -8.60 -6.92 13.39
C LYS A 561 -8.50 -5.50 12.85
N SER A 562 -9.37 -4.63 13.35
CA SER A 562 -9.30 -3.22 12.99
C SER A 562 -8.14 -2.52 13.70
N ASP A 563 -7.37 -1.78 12.91
CA ASP A 563 -6.38 -0.79 13.29
C ASP A 563 -7.02 0.59 13.47
N LEU A 564 -6.22 1.55 13.96
CA LEU A 564 -6.59 2.96 14.01
C LEU A 564 -5.69 3.75 13.05
N VAL A 565 -6.30 4.47 12.10
CA VAL A 565 -5.56 5.33 11.17
C VAL A 565 -5.98 6.78 11.36
N PHE A 566 -5.01 7.66 11.59
CA PHE A 566 -5.24 9.09 11.79
C PHE A 566 -4.77 9.88 10.58
N TYR A 567 -5.66 10.70 10.03
CA TYR A 567 -5.40 11.54 8.88
C TYR A 567 -5.42 13.02 9.26
N GLU A 568 -4.34 13.73 8.99
CA GLU A 568 -4.19 15.18 9.12
C GLU A 568 -4.34 15.85 7.73
N PRO A 569 -5.53 16.33 7.33
CA PRO A 569 -5.76 16.79 5.96
C PRO A 569 -4.90 17.98 5.56
N TYR A 570 -4.65 18.90 6.49
CA TYR A 570 -3.82 20.08 6.27
C TYR A 570 -2.37 19.74 5.90
N ARG A 571 -1.86 18.60 6.40
CA ARG A 571 -0.50 18.11 6.12
C ARG A 571 -0.45 16.99 5.09
N GLY A 572 -1.58 16.33 4.81
CA GLY A 572 -1.61 15.12 3.98
C GLY A 572 -0.95 13.92 4.67
N VAL A 573 -0.98 13.86 6.01
CA VAL A 573 -0.22 12.85 6.77
C VAL A 573 -1.15 11.85 7.41
N TRP A 574 -0.79 10.58 7.28
CA TRP A 574 -1.55 9.40 7.69
C TRP A 574 -0.69 8.59 8.66
N GLN A 575 -1.14 8.45 9.90
CA GLN A 575 -0.44 7.65 10.90
C GLN A 575 -1.27 6.42 11.25
N VAL A 576 -0.71 5.24 10.98
CA VAL A 576 -1.30 3.95 11.35
C VAL A 576 -0.85 3.58 12.76
N TYR A 577 -1.80 3.11 13.56
CA TYR A 577 -1.58 2.42 14.83
C TYR A 577 -2.11 1.00 14.68
N LEU A 578 -1.19 0.04 14.61
CA LEU A 578 -1.49 -1.36 14.41
C LEU A 578 -2.04 -1.98 15.69
N ASN A 579 -3.13 -2.73 15.58
CA ASN A 579 -3.70 -3.51 16.66
C ASN A 579 -2.90 -4.81 16.84
N LYS A 580 -2.04 -4.85 17.86
CA LYS A 580 -1.21 -6.03 18.19
C LYS A 580 -1.99 -7.11 18.95
N GLY A 581 -3.30 -6.97 19.09
CA GLY A 581 -4.16 -7.85 19.87
C GLY A 581 -4.38 -7.34 21.29
N GLU A 582 -5.41 -7.88 21.96
CA GLU A 582 -5.79 -7.52 23.34
C GLU A 582 -6.02 -6.00 23.54
N LEU A 583 -6.40 -5.29 22.46
CA LEU A 583 -6.56 -3.82 22.44
C LEU A 583 -5.26 -3.04 22.71
N HIS A 584 -4.10 -3.65 22.43
CA HIS A 584 -2.81 -2.97 22.41
C HIS A 584 -2.52 -2.40 21.03
N PHE A 585 -2.27 -1.09 20.94
CA PHE A 585 -2.05 -0.39 19.68
C PHE A 585 -0.66 0.23 19.63
N GLU A 586 0.07 -0.03 18.55
CA GLU A 586 1.42 0.50 18.36
C GLU A 586 1.48 1.35 17.09
N PRO A 587 1.96 2.61 17.15
CA PRO A 587 2.14 3.40 15.95
C PRO A 587 3.20 2.75 15.05
N MET A 588 2.94 2.69 13.75
CA MET A 588 4.00 2.42 12.78
C MET A 588 5.10 3.48 12.89
N ASP A 589 6.36 3.08 12.73
CA ASP A 589 7.50 3.98 12.93
C ASP A 589 7.52 5.16 11.96
N ASN A 590 6.96 4.98 10.76
CA ASN A 590 6.84 6.03 9.76
C ASN A 590 5.38 6.36 9.51
N ALA A 591 5.02 7.65 9.63
CA ALA A 591 3.80 8.15 9.06
C ALA A 591 3.89 8.11 7.52
N TYR A 592 2.77 7.84 6.88
CA TYR A 592 2.63 7.91 5.43
C TYR A 592 2.25 9.33 5.00
N GLY A 593 2.95 9.87 4.02
CA GLY A 593 2.68 11.20 3.48
C GLY A 593 3.93 12.06 3.25
N PRO A 594 3.75 13.25 2.70
CA PRO A 594 2.47 13.92 2.53
C PRO A 594 1.77 13.42 1.24
N TRP A 595 0.51 13.02 1.38
CA TRP A 595 -0.39 12.55 0.33
C TRP A 595 -1.82 12.97 0.63
N ALA A 596 -2.49 13.47 -0.41
CA ALA A 596 -3.84 13.99 -0.33
C ALA A 596 -3.98 15.21 0.57
N ARG A 597 -2.99 16.10 0.62
CA ARG A 597 -3.12 17.34 1.39
C ARG A 597 -4.26 18.24 0.89
N GLY A 598 -4.98 18.87 1.82
CA GLY A 598 -6.00 19.89 1.56
C GLY A 598 -7.06 19.97 2.67
N GLU A 599 -7.45 21.19 3.05
CA GLU A 599 -8.59 21.39 3.96
C GLU A 599 -9.89 20.89 3.32
N GLY A 600 -10.85 20.44 4.14
CA GLY A 600 -12.15 19.95 3.67
C GLY A 600 -12.16 18.56 3.02
N ARG A 601 -10.98 17.95 2.79
CA ARG A 601 -10.88 16.56 2.34
C ARG A 601 -11.38 15.58 3.40
N ILE A 602 -12.07 14.53 2.98
CA ILE A 602 -12.66 13.51 3.86
C ILE A 602 -11.96 12.17 3.65
N ALA A 603 -11.51 11.55 4.74
CA ALA A 603 -10.95 10.21 4.72
C ALA A 603 -12.03 9.15 4.59
N VAL A 604 -11.75 8.12 3.80
CA VAL A 604 -12.57 6.90 3.66
C VAL A 604 -11.64 5.68 3.66
N SER A 605 -12.20 4.50 3.92
CA SER A 605 -11.49 3.23 3.80
C SER A 605 -12.37 2.17 3.14
N GLY A 606 -11.72 1.12 2.65
CA GLY A 606 -12.33 -0.07 2.07
C GLY A 606 -11.30 -0.88 1.30
N ASP A 607 -11.49 -2.19 1.15
CA ASP A 607 -10.63 -3.04 0.32
C ASP A 607 -10.95 -2.78 -1.17
N PHE A 608 -10.27 -1.84 -1.81
CA PHE A 608 -10.58 -1.39 -3.17
C PHE A 608 -9.95 -2.30 -4.24
N ASP A 609 -8.83 -2.94 -3.97
CA ASP A 609 -8.15 -3.84 -4.93
C ASP A 609 -8.48 -5.33 -4.72
N GLY A 610 -9.16 -5.68 -3.64
CA GLY A 610 -9.61 -7.03 -3.30
C GLY A 610 -8.51 -7.90 -2.71
N ASN A 611 -7.47 -7.29 -2.11
CA ASN A 611 -6.33 -8.01 -1.57
C ASN A 611 -6.54 -8.50 -0.12
N GLY A 612 -7.73 -8.27 0.45
CA GLY A 612 -8.09 -8.65 1.81
C GLY A 612 -7.64 -7.66 2.89
N LYS A 613 -7.12 -6.49 2.48
CA LYS A 613 -6.69 -5.40 3.36
C LYS A 613 -7.49 -4.18 3.00
N GLU A 614 -7.87 -3.40 4.00
CA GLU A 614 -8.52 -2.13 3.71
C GLU A 614 -7.49 -1.08 3.29
N ASP A 615 -7.83 -0.35 2.24
CA ASP A 615 -7.06 0.74 1.67
C ASP A 615 -7.55 2.09 2.21
N ILE A 616 -6.78 3.15 1.95
CA ILE A 616 -7.17 4.52 2.31
C ILE A 616 -7.62 5.31 1.08
N GLY A 617 -8.61 6.17 1.29
CA GLY A 617 -9.09 7.11 0.30
C GLY A 617 -9.25 8.52 0.87
N SER A 618 -9.13 9.53 0.01
CA SER A 618 -9.36 10.93 0.33
C SER A 618 -10.32 11.55 -0.68
N PHE A 619 -11.54 11.79 -0.25
CA PHE A 619 -12.53 12.49 -1.05
C PHE A 619 -12.32 14.01 -0.96
N ASN A 620 -12.25 14.66 -2.12
CA ASN A 620 -12.19 16.10 -2.26
C ASN A 620 -13.49 16.60 -2.92
N PRO A 621 -14.44 17.17 -2.15
CA PRO A 621 -15.71 17.66 -2.68
C PRO A 621 -15.53 18.79 -3.71
N ASP A 622 -14.55 19.67 -3.50
CA ASP A 622 -14.31 20.82 -4.38
C ASP A 622 -13.80 20.40 -5.76
N ARG A 623 -13.12 19.25 -5.83
CA ARG A 623 -12.62 18.65 -7.08
C ARG A 623 -13.51 17.55 -7.63
N ALA A 624 -14.55 17.15 -6.88
CA ALA A 624 -15.38 15.99 -7.21
C ALA A 624 -14.53 14.75 -7.55
N ALA A 625 -13.57 14.43 -6.68
CA ALA A 625 -12.67 13.30 -6.89
C ALA A 625 -12.37 12.57 -5.58
N LEU A 626 -12.32 11.24 -5.64
CA LEU A 626 -11.81 10.35 -4.60
C LEU A 626 -10.43 9.83 -5.01
N ASP A 627 -9.40 10.22 -4.28
CA ASP A 627 -8.04 9.73 -4.44
C ASP A 627 -7.83 8.48 -3.59
N LEU A 628 -7.25 7.41 -4.14
CA LEU A 628 -7.03 6.14 -3.47
C LEU A 628 -5.53 5.84 -3.31
N SER A 629 -5.17 5.21 -2.20
CA SER A 629 -3.84 4.67 -1.94
C SER A 629 -3.98 3.28 -1.32
N LEU A 630 -3.45 2.27 -2.00
CA LEU A 630 -3.68 0.86 -1.66
C LEU A 630 -2.71 0.38 -0.58
N SER A 631 -3.18 -0.46 0.32
CA SER A 631 -2.40 -1.07 1.39
C SER A 631 -1.68 -2.31 0.89
N PHE A 632 -0.37 -2.38 1.18
CA PHE A 632 0.46 -3.56 0.90
C PHE A 632 1.11 -4.12 2.17
N GLN A 633 0.63 -3.71 3.34
CA GLN A 633 1.15 -4.21 4.62
C GLN A 633 1.01 -5.74 4.70
N PRO A 634 2.01 -6.45 5.24
CA PRO A 634 1.87 -7.87 5.47
C PRO A 634 0.93 -8.09 6.66
N SER A 635 0.11 -9.14 6.60
CA SER A 635 -0.64 -9.59 7.77
C SER A 635 0.36 -9.95 8.88
N ALA A 636 0.08 -9.54 10.11
CA ALA A 636 0.92 -9.93 11.24
C ALA A 636 0.93 -11.48 11.33
N PRO A 637 2.09 -12.12 11.56
CA PRO A 637 2.18 -13.58 11.69
C PRO A 637 1.37 -14.13 12.87
#